data_AF-A0A7S6S0Z0-F1
#
_entry.id   AF-A0A7S6S0Z0-F1
#
_cell.length_a   1.000
_cell.length_b   1.000
_cell.length_c   1.000
_cell.angle_alpha   90.00
_cell.angle_beta   90.00
_cell.angle_gamma   90.00
#
_symmetry.space_group_name_H-M   'P 1'
#
loop_
_entity.id
_entity.type
_entity.pdbx_description
1 polymer ?
#
loop_
_entity_poly.entity_id
_entity_poly.type
_entity_poly.pdbx_seq_one_letter_code
_entity_poly.pdbx_strand_id
1 'polypeptide(L)'
;MITRLQLLRNVGQFDNVNAAATIPLTRLTLVYAENGRGKTTLSAILRSLATGDAIPVTERHRLAATHAPHIIVECTGGPPAAMFHNGAWNRTLPDIAVFDDVFVDQNVCSGLAVDPAHRQNLHELILGAQGVALNRQLQQIVEQIERHNSTLRTHADAIPANSRGGFTVDQFCELQPRADIDAAIQESERNLAAVRAQDPIRNAALFDTISLPLIDADAIDAVLAREVTDIDAAAVERVRRHFSTIGRGGEEWIVAGMGRVPAPSNSCPFCAQDLADSAVFAHYRAYFSAEYAGLLRAIGDALTEFNRQHGADMQSAFERANRVVSERHAFWSRFCELPEVAVDTAEIARAWRAAREGVVAALQAKQASPLDRQRLTTEARAAIAAYATHRQAIEALSGRLTAANQAIRLVKEQAAGGNAAAIAADLARLQATKARHTPEIAPLCERYLAEKAAKALTERRRDQVKEQLDHYRQNVFPAYETAVNLYLQRFNAGFRLGNVAVANTRAGPACNYSVLINNTPVAIGAAAAGGPSFRNTLSSGDRNTLALAFFFACLDQDPALASKVVVIDDPITSLDDHRALTTVQQTRRLVDRVSQVIALSHNKSFLCRLWEDAPPNLRTALEVARDGAGSTIRPWDVTQDCISEHDRRHALLRDYTRAAAGNAREVARAIRPTIEAYLRVACPEHFPPGTLLGPFRNVCEQRFGTAQEILDRATADELRDLTEYANRFHHDTNAAWETEVINDAELLGFVQHTLAFVRP
;
A
#
# COMPACT_ATOMS: atom_id res chain seq x y z
N MET A 1 -17.16 20.75 -32.43
CA MET A 1 -18.16 20.80 -33.51
C MET A 1 -17.72 19.92 -34.68
N ILE A 2 -18.68 19.24 -35.30
CA ILE A 2 -18.54 18.54 -36.57
C ILE A 2 -18.93 19.52 -37.66
N THR A 3 -18.12 19.62 -38.71
CA THR A 3 -18.29 20.59 -39.79
C THR A 3 -18.76 19.93 -41.08
N ARG A 4 -18.28 18.71 -41.41
CA ARG A 4 -18.69 17.99 -42.64
C ARG A 4 -18.59 16.48 -42.47
N LEU A 5 -19.46 15.76 -43.16
CA LEU A 5 -19.34 14.32 -43.39
C LEU A 5 -18.71 14.12 -44.77
N GLN A 6 -17.39 13.90 -44.82
CA GLN A 6 -16.65 13.91 -46.09
C GLN A 6 -16.79 12.60 -46.86
N LEU A 7 -16.80 11.47 -46.16
CA LEU A 7 -16.94 10.14 -46.76
C LEU A 7 -17.65 9.19 -45.80
N LEU A 8 -18.66 8.47 -46.29
CA LEU A 8 -19.27 7.31 -45.65
C LEU A 8 -19.23 6.15 -46.62
N ARG A 9 -18.35 5.17 -46.39
CA ARG A 9 -18.17 4.02 -47.29
C ARG A 9 -18.31 2.69 -46.54
N ASN A 10 -19.02 1.75 -47.15
CA ASN A 10 -19.28 0.39 -46.64
C ASN A 10 -19.83 0.32 -45.21
N VAL A 11 -20.72 1.24 -44.83
CA VAL A 11 -21.28 1.29 -43.47
C VAL A 11 -22.80 1.48 -43.50
N GLY A 12 -23.52 0.51 -42.93
CA GLY A 12 -24.98 0.44 -42.92
C GLY A 12 -25.54 0.54 -44.33
N GLN A 13 -26.38 1.56 -44.54
CA GLN A 13 -26.99 1.84 -45.85
C GLN A 13 -26.11 2.67 -46.78
N PHE A 14 -24.93 3.11 -46.35
CA PHE A 14 -24.01 3.93 -47.14
C PHE A 14 -22.98 3.04 -47.85
N ASP A 15 -23.01 3.03 -49.20
CA ASP A 15 -22.05 2.29 -50.03
C ASP A 15 -20.77 3.10 -50.25
N ASN A 16 -20.87 4.25 -50.93
CA ASN A 16 -19.77 5.20 -51.14
C ASN A 16 -20.32 6.63 -51.26
N VAL A 17 -20.68 7.23 -50.13
CA VAL A 17 -21.33 8.55 -50.10
C VAL A 17 -20.31 9.64 -49.78
N ASN A 18 -20.14 10.57 -50.73
CA ASN A 18 -19.36 11.80 -50.58
C ASN A 18 -20.19 13.07 -50.87
N ALA A 19 -21.47 12.95 -51.22
CA ALA A 19 -22.35 14.09 -51.53
C ALA A 19 -22.47 15.07 -50.35
N ALA A 20 -22.44 14.56 -49.11
CA ALA A 20 -22.45 15.37 -47.89
C ALA A 20 -21.18 16.22 -47.68
N ALA A 21 -20.08 15.95 -48.40
CA ALA A 21 -18.83 16.70 -48.26
C ALA A 21 -18.98 18.19 -48.65
N THR A 22 -19.99 18.51 -49.46
CA THR A 22 -20.27 19.89 -49.88
C THR A 22 -21.21 20.63 -48.93
N ILE A 23 -21.81 19.93 -47.95
CA ILE A 23 -22.85 20.50 -47.09
C ILE A 23 -22.24 20.79 -45.71
N PRO A 24 -22.08 22.08 -45.33
CA PRO A 24 -21.54 22.44 -44.04
C PRO A 24 -22.56 22.16 -42.93
N LEU A 25 -22.13 21.54 -41.84
CA LEU A 25 -22.94 21.39 -40.63
C LEU A 25 -22.78 22.65 -39.76
N THR A 26 -23.91 23.22 -39.36
CA THR A 26 -23.97 24.41 -38.50
C THR A 26 -24.28 24.02 -37.05
N ARG A 27 -24.41 25.03 -36.18
CA ARG A 27 -24.70 24.86 -34.74
C ARG A 27 -25.96 24.01 -34.50
N LEU A 28 -27.03 24.24 -35.24
CA LEU A 28 -28.18 23.33 -35.32
C LEU A 28 -28.13 22.61 -36.68
N THR A 29 -28.07 21.29 -36.66
CA THR A 29 -28.15 20.45 -37.86
C THR A 29 -29.34 19.51 -37.72
N LEU A 30 -30.26 19.56 -38.68
CA LEU A 30 -31.41 18.67 -38.74
C LEU A 30 -31.16 17.59 -39.81
N VAL A 31 -31.42 16.33 -39.48
CA VAL A 31 -31.28 15.21 -40.41
C VAL A 31 -32.60 14.47 -40.48
N TYR A 32 -33.32 14.67 -41.59
CA TYR A 32 -34.51 13.87 -41.90
C TYR A 32 -34.10 12.55 -42.55
N ALA A 33 -34.73 11.45 -42.13
CA ALA A 33 -34.54 10.14 -42.76
C ALA A 33 -35.72 9.23 -42.47
N GLU A 34 -36.26 8.57 -43.50
CA GLU A 34 -37.18 7.46 -43.30
C GLU A 34 -36.54 6.32 -42.50
N ASN A 35 -37.37 5.50 -41.86
CA ASN A 35 -36.90 4.32 -41.15
C ASN A 35 -36.18 3.36 -42.10
N GLY A 36 -35.07 2.77 -41.64
CA GLY A 36 -34.24 1.86 -42.45
C GLY A 36 -33.29 2.55 -43.43
N ARG A 37 -33.21 3.89 -43.49
CA ARG A 37 -32.31 4.61 -44.42
C ARG A 37 -30.89 4.89 -43.89
N GLY A 38 -30.58 4.57 -42.64
CA GLY A 38 -29.24 4.78 -42.07
C GLY A 38 -29.13 5.92 -41.07
N LYS A 39 -30.25 6.43 -40.56
CA LYS A 39 -30.27 7.44 -39.48
C LYS A 39 -29.49 6.99 -38.24
N THR A 40 -29.84 5.84 -37.68
CA THR A 40 -29.14 5.23 -36.54
C THR A 40 -27.70 4.83 -36.86
N THR A 41 -27.37 4.63 -38.15
CA THR A 41 -25.98 4.44 -38.58
C THR A 41 -25.16 5.71 -38.35
N LEU A 42 -25.72 6.90 -38.62
CA LEU A 42 -25.04 8.17 -38.34
C LEU A 42 -24.80 8.34 -36.84
N SER A 43 -25.81 8.09 -36.00
CA SER A 43 -25.69 8.14 -34.53
C SER A 43 -24.60 7.19 -34.02
N ALA A 44 -24.55 5.95 -34.55
CA ALA A 44 -23.54 4.97 -34.21
C ALA A 44 -22.11 5.38 -34.63
N ILE A 45 -21.95 6.00 -35.80
CA ILE A 45 -20.67 6.55 -36.26
C ILE A 45 -20.18 7.64 -35.31
N LEU A 46 -21.08 8.56 -34.93
CA LEU A 46 -20.72 9.66 -34.03
C LEU A 46 -20.43 9.17 -32.61
N ARG A 47 -21.15 8.15 -32.12
CA ARG A 47 -20.85 7.46 -30.86
C ARG A 47 -19.48 6.79 -30.90
N SER A 48 -19.17 6.06 -31.97
CA SER A 48 -17.87 5.41 -32.17
C SER A 48 -16.73 6.43 -32.23
N LEU A 49 -16.92 7.57 -32.91
CA LEU A 49 -15.96 8.67 -32.93
C LEU A 49 -15.75 9.28 -31.54
N ALA A 50 -16.79 9.32 -30.72
CA ALA A 50 -16.73 9.83 -29.35
C ALA A 50 -15.87 8.96 -28.44
N THR A 51 -16.16 7.65 -28.43
CA THR A 51 -15.55 6.69 -27.50
C THR A 51 -14.25 6.10 -28.01
N GLY A 52 -14.02 6.14 -29.33
CA GLY A 52 -12.97 5.38 -30.00
C GLY A 52 -13.29 3.89 -30.15
N ASP A 53 -14.44 3.43 -29.65
CA ASP A 53 -14.88 2.05 -29.81
C ASP A 53 -15.25 1.77 -31.27
N ALA A 54 -14.61 0.77 -31.88
CA ALA A 54 -14.84 0.39 -33.25
C ALA A 54 -16.16 -0.37 -33.45
N ILE A 55 -16.66 -1.05 -32.40
CA ILE A 55 -17.78 -1.99 -32.48
C ILE A 55 -19.02 -1.38 -33.16
N PRO A 56 -19.50 -0.18 -32.78
CA PRO A 56 -20.72 0.41 -33.38
C PRO A 56 -20.62 0.62 -34.89
N VAL A 57 -19.41 0.80 -35.43
CA VAL A 57 -19.15 0.95 -36.87
C VAL A 57 -18.94 -0.42 -37.52
N THR A 58 -18.13 -1.29 -36.92
CA THR A 58 -17.80 -2.59 -37.51
C THR A 58 -18.99 -3.54 -37.57
N GLU A 59 -19.86 -3.53 -36.56
CA GLU A 59 -21.09 -4.34 -36.56
C GLU A 59 -22.10 -3.88 -37.63
N ARG A 60 -21.95 -2.62 -38.07
CA ARG A 60 -22.70 -2.01 -39.16
C ARG A 60 -21.93 -2.05 -40.48
N HIS A 61 -20.97 -2.96 -40.65
CA HIS A 61 -20.37 -3.20 -41.97
C HIS A 61 -21.48 -3.52 -42.98
N ARG A 62 -21.46 -2.83 -44.13
CA ARG A 62 -22.47 -3.01 -45.18
C ARG A 62 -22.50 -4.47 -45.63
N LEU A 63 -23.68 -5.08 -45.62
CA LEU A 63 -23.86 -6.47 -46.06
C LEU A 63 -23.44 -6.61 -47.53
N ALA A 64 -22.71 -7.70 -47.82
CA ALA A 64 -22.13 -8.01 -49.14
C ALA A 64 -21.04 -7.03 -49.65
N ALA A 65 -20.59 -6.05 -48.85
CA ALA A 65 -19.42 -5.25 -49.19
C ALA A 65 -18.12 -6.05 -48.95
N THR A 66 -17.15 -5.90 -49.86
CA THR A 66 -15.85 -6.60 -49.79
C THR A 66 -14.80 -5.87 -48.97
N HIS A 67 -14.94 -4.55 -48.82
CA HIS A 67 -13.97 -3.71 -48.13
C HIS A 67 -14.54 -3.22 -46.80
N ALA A 68 -13.67 -3.13 -45.79
CA ALA A 68 -14.04 -2.62 -44.46
C ALA A 68 -14.63 -1.19 -44.53
N PRO A 69 -15.43 -0.79 -43.52
CA PRO A 69 -15.93 0.56 -43.38
C PRO A 69 -14.81 1.61 -43.47
N HIS A 70 -15.05 2.67 -44.24
CA HIS A 70 -14.16 3.83 -44.33
C HIS A 70 -14.97 5.11 -44.19
N ILE A 71 -14.72 5.84 -43.11
CA ILE A 71 -15.47 7.05 -42.77
C ILE A 71 -14.49 8.20 -42.57
N ILE A 72 -14.83 9.38 -43.10
CA ILE A 72 -14.06 10.61 -42.89
C ILE A 72 -15.02 11.72 -42.42
N VAL A 73 -14.75 12.24 -41.23
CA VAL A 73 -15.53 13.29 -40.57
C VAL A 73 -14.61 14.49 -40.30
N GLU A 74 -15.00 15.64 -40.82
CA GLU A 74 -14.30 16.89 -40.56
C GLU A 74 -14.85 17.52 -39.27
N CYS A 75 -14.01 17.68 -38.26
CA CYS A 75 -14.41 18.18 -36.95
C CYS A 75 -13.33 19.07 -36.32
N THR A 76 -13.71 19.78 -35.26
CA THR A 76 -12.82 20.65 -34.47
C THR A 76 -11.57 19.90 -33.99
N GLY A 77 -10.41 20.58 -34.00
CA GLY A 77 -9.11 20.00 -33.63
C GLY A 77 -8.09 19.94 -34.78
N GLY A 78 -8.40 20.55 -35.93
CA GLY A 78 -7.46 20.73 -37.06
C GLY A 78 -7.23 19.46 -37.90
N PRO A 79 -6.45 19.56 -38.99
CA PRO A 79 -6.08 18.40 -39.80
C PRO A 79 -5.11 17.46 -39.05
N PRO A 80 -5.14 16.14 -39.35
CA PRO A 80 -6.05 15.48 -40.29
C PRO A 80 -7.48 15.35 -39.73
N ALA A 81 -8.45 15.21 -40.64
CA ALA A 81 -9.82 14.88 -40.29
C ALA A 81 -9.90 13.55 -39.51
N ALA A 82 -10.96 13.36 -38.74
CA ALA A 82 -11.19 12.10 -38.05
C ALA A 82 -11.56 11.02 -39.08
N MET A 83 -10.77 9.96 -39.12
CA MET A 83 -10.86 8.90 -40.12
C MET A 83 -10.97 7.55 -39.42
N PHE A 84 -12.03 6.82 -39.73
CA PHE A 84 -12.15 5.41 -39.38
C PHE A 84 -11.68 4.57 -40.56
N HIS A 85 -10.61 3.82 -40.36
CA HIS A 85 -10.05 2.93 -41.36
C HIS A 85 -9.37 1.75 -40.68
N ASN A 86 -9.45 0.56 -41.29
CA ASN A 86 -8.88 -0.68 -40.74
C ASN A 86 -9.33 -0.98 -39.30
N GLY A 87 -10.59 -0.68 -38.97
CA GLY A 87 -11.16 -1.01 -37.66
C GLY A 87 -10.77 -0.06 -36.52
N ALA A 88 -10.15 1.09 -36.79
CA ALA A 88 -9.82 2.07 -35.76
C ALA A 88 -9.98 3.51 -36.24
N TRP A 89 -10.17 4.44 -35.30
CA TRP A 89 -10.10 5.87 -35.54
C TRP A 89 -8.66 6.38 -35.42
N ASN A 90 -8.22 7.25 -36.33
CA ASN A 90 -6.94 7.96 -36.20
C ASN A 90 -6.92 8.99 -35.05
N ARG A 91 -8.10 9.48 -34.65
CA ARG A 91 -8.35 10.40 -33.53
C ARG A 91 -9.82 10.35 -33.15
N THR A 92 -10.12 10.68 -31.89
CA THR A 92 -11.48 10.73 -31.35
C THR A 92 -11.98 12.16 -31.17
N LEU A 93 -13.28 12.31 -30.92
CA LEU A 93 -13.91 13.56 -30.49
C LEU A 93 -14.75 13.30 -29.22
N PRO A 94 -14.13 13.28 -28.03
CA PRO A 94 -14.76 12.78 -26.80
C PRO A 94 -15.93 13.63 -26.29
N ASP A 95 -16.07 14.86 -26.79
CA ASP A 95 -17.14 15.78 -26.40
C ASP A 95 -18.45 15.57 -27.17
N ILE A 96 -18.65 14.41 -27.79
CA ILE A 96 -19.94 14.04 -28.40
C ILE A 96 -20.80 13.29 -27.37
N ALA A 97 -22.03 13.77 -27.13
CA ALA A 97 -23.05 13.07 -26.35
C ALA A 97 -24.17 12.61 -27.27
N VAL A 98 -24.53 11.32 -27.22
CA VAL A 98 -25.53 10.71 -28.12
C VAL A 98 -26.72 10.19 -27.31
N PHE A 99 -27.91 10.70 -27.62
CA PHE A 99 -29.19 10.11 -27.21
C PHE A 99 -29.73 9.26 -28.36
N ASP A 100 -29.84 7.97 -28.14
CA ASP A 100 -30.41 6.97 -29.05
C ASP A 100 -30.88 5.75 -28.22
N ASP A 101 -31.39 4.70 -28.86
CA ASP A 101 -31.80 3.46 -28.19
C ASP A 101 -30.67 2.78 -27.40
N VAL A 102 -29.40 2.94 -27.80
CA VAL A 102 -28.25 2.38 -27.08
C VAL A 102 -28.03 3.11 -25.76
N PHE A 103 -28.24 4.43 -25.71
CA PHE A 103 -28.22 5.17 -24.45
C PHE A 103 -29.30 4.67 -23.49
N VAL A 104 -30.52 4.46 -23.99
CA VAL A 104 -31.65 3.96 -23.20
C VAL A 104 -31.38 2.55 -22.68
N ASP A 105 -30.93 1.64 -23.56
CA ASP A 105 -30.60 0.26 -23.23
C ASP A 105 -29.47 0.19 -22.19
N GLN A 106 -28.41 0.99 -22.35
CA GLN A 106 -27.26 0.94 -21.44
C GLN A 106 -27.55 1.56 -20.07
N ASN A 107 -28.35 2.62 -19.98
CA ASN A 107 -28.44 3.45 -18.75
C ASN A 107 -29.81 3.45 -18.07
N VAL A 108 -30.88 3.05 -18.78
CA VAL A 108 -32.25 3.18 -18.28
C VAL A 108 -32.93 1.82 -18.18
N CYS A 109 -33.15 1.15 -19.32
CA CYS A 109 -33.82 -0.15 -19.35
C CYS A 109 -33.64 -0.85 -20.70
N SER A 110 -33.62 -2.19 -20.67
CA SER A 110 -33.70 -3.04 -21.86
C SER A 110 -35.11 -3.62 -21.98
N GLY A 111 -35.83 -3.23 -23.04
CA GLY A 111 -37.24 -3.56 -23.20
C GLY A 111 -38.13 -3.02 -22.05
N LEU A 112 -38.48 -3.90 -21.12
CA LEU A 112 -39.28 -3.53 -19.92
C LEU A 112 -38.53 -3.75 -18.60
N ALA A 113 -37.27 -4.18 -18.63
CA ALA A 113 -36.51 -4.57 -17.45
C ALA A 113 -35.39 -3.58 -17.12
N VAL A 114 -35.14 -3.38 -15.82
CA VAL A 114 -33.98 -2.64 -15.32
C VAL A 114 -33.02 -3.63 -14.67
N ASP A 115 -31.96 -3.97 -15.38
CA ASP A 115 -30.95 -4.91 -14.93
C ASP A 115 -29.91 -4.27 -14.00
N PRO A 116 -29.15 -5.07 -13.24
CA PRO A 116 -28.04 -4.56 -12.44
C PRO A 116 -27.04 -3.73 -13.24
N ALA A 117 -26.77 -4.08 -14.50
CA ALA A 117 -25.86 -3.35 -15.38
C ALA A 117 -26.33 -1.91 -15.64
N HIS A 118 -27.63 -1.70 -15.87
CA HIS A 118 -28.18 -0.34 -16.06
C HIS A 118 -27.96 0.53 -14.82
N ARG A 119 -28.13 -0.05 -13.63
CA ARG A 119 -27.89 0.66 -12.36
C ARG A 119 -26.42 0.99 -12.15
N GLN A 120 -25.49 0.14 -12.61
CA GLN A 120 -24.06 0.42 -12.56
C GLN A 120 -23.67 1.54 -13.54
N ASN A 121 -24.10 1.43 -14.79
CA ASN A 121 -23.87 2.44 -15.82
C ASN A 121 -24.45 3.79 -15.42
N LEU A 122 -25.67 3.82 -14.87
CA LEU A 122 -26.27 5.05 -14.36
C LEU A 122 -25.49 5.65 -13.19
N HIS A 123 -24.90 4.81 -12.32
CA HIS A 123 -24.02 5.30 -11.26
C HIS A 123 -22.76 5.95 -11.84
N GLU A 124 -22.13 5.37 -12.86
CA GLU A 124 -20.99 5.98 -13.54
C GLU A 124 -21.36 7.28 -14.25
N LEU A 125 -22.52 7.31 -14.90
CA LEU A 125 -23.06 8.47 -15.59
C LEU A 125 -23.32 9.64 -14.62
N ILE A 126 -23.91 9.36 -13.46
CA ILE A 126 -24.16 10.36 -12.39
C ILE A 126 -22.85 10.82 -11.74
N LEU A 127 -21.89 9.91 -11.52
CA LEU A 127 -20.58 10.28 -11.00
C LEU A 127 -19.82 11.23 -11.94
N GLY A 128 -20.03 11.08 -13.25
CA GLY A 128 -19.36 11.89 -14.27
C GLY A 128 -17.83 11.73 -14.24
N ALA A 129 -17.14 12.60 -14.99
CA ALA A 129 -15.68 12.52 -15.15
C ALA A 129 -14.93 12.65 -13.83
N GLN A 130 -15.39 13.51 -12.92
CA GLN A 130 -14.74 13.73 -11.62
C GLN A 130 -14.86 12.52 -10.70
N GLY A 131 -16.05 11.94 -10.56
CA GLY A 131 -16.26 10.76 -9.72
C GLY A 131 -15.52 9.52 -10.25
N VAL A 132 -15.49 9.35 -11.59
CA VAL A 132 -14.70 8.29 -12.24
C VAL A 132 -13.20 8.49 -12.02
N ALA A 133 -12.70 9.73 -12.10
CA ALA A 133 -11.30 10.05 -11.84
C ALA A 133 -10.90 9.75 -10.39
N LEU A 134 -11.71 10.15 -9.41
CA LEU A 134 -11.50 9.84 -7.99
C LEU A 134 -11.51 8.32 -7.74
N ASN A 135 -12.44 7.59 -8.35
CA ASN A 135 -12.49 6.13 -8.23
C ASN A 135 -11.26 5.45 -8.85
N ARG A 136 -10.80 5.92 -10.03
CA ARG A 136 -9.58 5.42 -10.67
C ARG A 136 -8.35 5.71 -9.82
N GLN A 137 -8.24 6.91 -9.26
CA GLN A 137 -7.15 7.28 -8.34
C GLN A 137 -7.16 6.39 -7.09
N LEU A 138 -8.34 6.08 -6.54
CA LEU A 138 -8.47 5.16 -5.41
C LEU A 138 -7.96 3.75 -5.75
N GLN A 139 -8.34 3.20 -6.92
CA GLN A 139 -7.85 1.88 -7.38
C GLN A 139 -6.32 1.85 -7.56
N GLN A 140 -5.74 2.89 -8.17
CA GLN A 140 -4.29 3.01 -8.32
C GLN A 140 -3.56 3.03 -6.97
N ILE A 141 -4.12 3.72 -5.97
CA ILE A 141 -3.56 3.75 -4.62
C ILE A 141 -3.67 2.37 -3.95
N VAL A 142 -4.78 1.65 -4.13
CA VAL A 142 -4.95 0.28 -3.60
C VAL A 142 -3.91 -0.66 -4.21
N GLU A 143 -3.72 -0.61 -5.54
CA GLU A 143 -2.66 -1.39 -6.21
C GLU A 143 -1.27 -1.04 -5.68
N GLN A 144 -1.01 0.24 -5.42
CA GLN A 144 0.26 0.68 -4.86
C GLN A 144 0.47 0.15 -3.42
N ILE A 145 -0.58 0.07 -2.60
CA ILE A 145 -0.51 -0.55 -1.26
C ILE A 145 -0.16 -2.05 -1.37
N GLU A 146 -0.71 -2.77 -2.34
CA GLU A 146 -0.35 -4.18 -2.56
C GLU A 146 1.13 -4.34 -2.98
N ARG A 147 1.66 -3.41 -3.80
CA ARG A 147 3.09 -3.36 -4.11
C ARG A 147 3.96 -3.05 -2.87
N HIS A 148 3.49 -2.16 -1.99
CA HIS A 148 4.16 -1.93 -0.71
C HIS A 148 4.15 -3.19 0.17
N ASN A 149 3.04 -3.94 0.22
CA ASN A 149 2.94 -5.19 0.98
C ASN A 149 3.93 -6.24 0.47
N SER A 150 4.06 -6.41 -0.84
CA SER A 150 5.02 -7.36 -1.42
C SER A 150 6.46 -6.91 -1.16
N THR A 151 6.77 -5.62 -1.34
CA THR A 151 8.11 -5.06 -1.10
C THR A 151 8.51 -5.15 0.37
N LEU A 152 7.57 -4.90 1.30
CA LEU A 152 7.81 -5.08 2.74
C LEU A 152 8.14 -6.52 3.11
N ARG A 153 7.46 -7.51 2.50
CA ARG A 153 7.81 -8.92 2.68
C ARG A 153 9.21 -9.21 2.19
N THR A 154 9.57 -8.76 0.99
CA THR A 154 10.93 -8.92 0.45
C THR A 154 11.99 -8.25 1.34
N HIS A 155 11.76 -7.03 1.80
CA HIS A 155 12.70 -6.34 2.70
C HIS A 155 12.77 -7.02 4.09
N ALA A 156 11.66 -7.55 4.60
CA ALA A 156 11.64 -8.31 5.85
C ALA A 156 12.43 -9.63 5.73
N ASP A 157 12.25 -10.36 4.63
CA ASP A 157 12.95 -11.63 4.37
C ASP A 157 14.45 -11.43 4.15
N ALA A 158 14.86 -10.26 3.65
CA ALA A 158 16.26 -9.90 3.49
C ALA A 158 16.99 -9.73 4.84
N ILE A 159 16.27 -9.48 5.95
CA ILE A 159 16.85 -9.34 7.30
C ILE A 159 17.01 -10.74 7.92
N PRO A 160 18.25 -11.25 8.10
CA PRO A 160 18.48 -12.64 8.48
C PRO A 160 17.82 -13.02 9.82
N ALA A 161 17.05 -14.11 9.84
CA ALA A 161 16.29 -14.53 11.03
C ALA A 161 17.20 -14.92 12.22
N ASN A 162 18.36 -15.50 11.94
CA ASN A 162 19.37 -15.84 12.95
C ASN A 162 19.95 -14.60 13.65
N SER A 163 20.10 -13.49 12.95
CA SER A 163 20.58 -12.22 13.52
C SER A 163 19.55 -11.54 14.42
N ARG A 164 18.26 -11.88 14.27
CA ARG A 164 17.16 -11.24 15.01
C ARG A 164 16.94 -11.77 16.42
N GLY A 165 17.59 -12.86 16.84
CA GLY A 165 17.47 -13.35 18.23
C GLY A 165 16.03 -13.62 18.72
N GLY A 166 15.11 -13.97 17.80
CA GLY A 166 13.69 -14.20 18.11
C GLY A 166 12.77 -12.96 18.01
N PHE A 167 13.32 -11.77 17.79
CA PHE A 167 12.52 -10.56 17.56
C PHE A 167 11.82 -10.59 16.20
N THR A 168 10.61 -10.01 16.13
CA THR A 168 10.00 -9.69 14.83
C THR A 168 10.85 -8.65 14.10
N VAL A 169 10.68 -8.52 12.78
CA VAL A 169 11.44 -7.52 12.00
C VAL A 169 11.21 -6.11 12.54
N ASP A 170 9.96 -5.78 12.91
CA ASP A 170 9.62 -4.50 13.54
C ASP A 170 10.37 -4.27 14.86
N GLN A 171 10.28 -5.22 15.80
CA GLN A 171 10.95 -5.11 17.10
C GLN A 171 12.46 -5.02 16.97
N PHE A 172 13.04 -5.79 16.03
CA PHE A 172 14.47 -5.75 15.76
C PHE A 172 14.90 -4.39 15.19
N CYS A 173 14.12 -3.82 14.28
CA CYS A 173 14.40 -2.52 13.68
C CYS A 173 14.36 -1.37 14.71
N GLU A 174 13.58 -1.53 15.79
CA GLU A 174 13.40 -0.56 16.89
C GLU A 174 14.52 -0.60 17.96
N LEU A 175 15.40 -1.61 17.94
CA LEU A 175 16.50 -1.73 18.91
C LEU A 175 17.46 -0.53 18.83
N GLN A 176 17.60 0.18 19.94
CA GLN A 176 18.44 1.37 20.03
C GLN A 176 19.93 1.02 20.11
N PRO A 177 20.81 1.86 19.52
CA PRO A 177 22.26 1.64 19.61
C PRO A 177 22.74 1.79 21.07
N ARG A 178 23.76 1.01 21.42
CA ARG A 178 24.37 0.98 22.76
C ARG A 178 25.89 1.09 22.63
N ALA A 179 26.49 2.03 23.35
CA ALA A 179 27.92 2.34 23.23
C ALA A 179 28.83 1.25 23.84
N ASP A 180 28.42 0.65 24.96
CA ASP A 180 29.12 -0.39 25.70
C ASP A 180 28.69 -1.81 25.28
N ILE A 181 28.14 -1.99 24.07
CA ILE A 181 27.50 -3.25 23.67
C ILE A 181 28.43 -4.46 23.74
N ASP A 182 29.70 -4.30 23.35
CA ASP A 182 30.69 -5.39 23.38
C ASP A 182 31.06 -5.79 24.81
N ALA A 183 31.24 -4.80 25.70
CA ALA A 183 31.53 -5.05 27.11
C ALA A 183 30.34 -5.72 27.81
N ALA A 184 29.12 -5.25 27.53
CA ALA A 184 27.89 -5.83 28.07
C ALA A 184 27.65 -7.28 27.61
N ILE A 185 27.98 -7.61 26.35
CA ILE A 185 27.91 -8.99 25.84
C ILE A 185 28.90 -9.88 26.60
N GLN A 186 30.17 -9.46 26.72
CA GLN A 186 31.19 -10.24 27.43
C GLN A 186 30.87 -10.45 28.91
N GLU A 187 30.31 -9.45 29.58
CA GLU A 187 29.84 -9.56 30.96
C GLU A 187 28.67 -10.55 31.08
N SER A 188 27.66 -10.43 30.20
CA SER A 188 26.50 -11.33 30.20
C SER A 188 26.88 -12.78 29.88
N GLU A 189 27.84 -13.02 28.98
CA GLU A 189 28.40 -14.35 28.69
C GLU A 189 29.09 -14.97 29.91
N ARG A 190 29.90 -14.18 30.64
CA ARG A 190 30.55 -14.61 31.88
C ARG A 190 29.52 -14.96 32.95
N ASN A 191 28.51 -14.13 33.13
CA ASN A 191 27.43 -14.35 34.09
C ASN A 191 26.62 -15.62 33.75
N LEU A 192 26.30 -15.83 32.47
CA LEU A 192 25.60 -17.03 32.02
C LEU A 192 26.45 -18.30 32.25
N ALA A 193 27.75 -18.24 31.98
CA ALA A 193 28.66 -19.34 32.25
C ALA A 193 28.73 -19.66 33.76
N ALA A 194 28.73 -18.63 34.61
CA ALA A 194 28.74 -18.79 36.06
C ALA A 194 27.44 -19.47 36.57
N VAL A 195 26.26 -18.99 36.14
CA VAL A 195 24.98 -19.59 36.54
C VAL A 195 24.84 -21.04 36.01
N ARG A 196 25.33 -21.34 34.81
CA ARG A 196 25.32 -22.73 34.29
C ARG A 196 26.25 -23.67 35.06
N ALA A 197 27.32 -23.14 35.65
CA ALA A 197 28.27 -23.89 36.48
C ALA A 197 27.97 -23.77 37.99
N GLN A 198 26.70 -23.55 38.37
CA GLN A 198 26.28 -23.27 39.75
C GLN A 198 26.81 -24.29 40.77
N ASP A 199 26.65 -25.59 40.53
CA ASP A 199 27.09 -26.63 41.46
C ASP A 199 28.63 -26.68 41.62
N PRO A 200 29.43 -26.72 40.53
CA PRO A 200 30.88 -26.57 40.61
C PRO A 200 31.31 -25.29 41.32
N ILE A 201 30.70 -24.14 41.01
CA ILE A 201 31.06 -22.84 41.60
C ILE A 201 30.73 -22.81 43.08
N ARG A 202 29.57 -23.31 43.49
CA ARG A 202 29.14 -23.36 44.90
C ARG A 202 30.15 -24.15 45.75
N ASN A 203 30.58 -25.30 45.24
CA ASN A 203 31.44 -26.23 45.96
C ASN A 203 32.95 -25.92 45.82
N ALA A 204 33.35 -25.13 44.83
CA ALA A 204 34.75 -24.75 44.64
C ALA A 204 35.27 -23.90 45.82
N ALA A 205 36.46 -24.25 46.31
CA ALA A 205 37.11 -23.54 47.41
C ALA A 205 37.72 -22.20 46.97
N LEU A 206 37.85 -21.29 47.93
CA LEU A 206 38.60 -20.03 47.78
C LEU A 206 40.11 -20.30 47.80
N PHE A 207 40.95 -19.33 47.45
CA PHE A 207 42.40 -19.44 47.64
C PHE A 207 42.78 -19.43 49.13
N ASP A 208 43.62 -20.39 49.53
CA ASP A 208 44.22 -20.45 50.86
C ASP A 208 45.56 -19.71 50.88
N THR A 209 46.01 -19.30 52.07
CA THR A 209 47.32 -18.69 52.25
C THR A 209 48.43 -19.72 52.05
N ILE A 210 49.34 -19.47 51.11
CA ILE A 210 50.61 -20.20 50.98
C ILE A 210 51.73 -19.39 51.63
N SER A 211 52.61 -20.06 52.37
CA SER A 211 53.84 -19.49 52.91
C SER A 211 54.98 -20.50 52.88
N LEU A 212 56.21 -19.97 52.89
CA LEU A 212 57.44 -20.72 53.09
C LEU A 212 57.96 -20.42 54.51
N PRO A 213 58.48 -21.43 55.26
CA PRO A 213 58.94 -21.23 56.63
C PRO A 213 60.15 -20.27 56.69
N LEU A 214 60.25 -19.49 57.77
CA LEU A 214 61.36 -18.55 57.96
C LEU A 214 62.61 -19.28 58.43
N ILE A 215 63.76 -19.00 57.80
CA ILE A 215 65.07 -19.32 58.37
C ILE A 215 65.57 -18.08 59.10
N ASP A 216 65.52 -18.11 60.43
CA ASP A 216 65.99 -17.02 61.28
C ASP A 216 67.52 -17.13 61.47
N ALA A 217 68.27 -16.48 60.58
CA ALA A 217 69.72 -16.48 60.61
C ALA A 217 70.28 -15.92 61.92
N ASP A 218 69.64 -14.91 62.50
CA ASP A 218 70.09 -14.26 63.73
C ASP A 218 69.91 -15.17 64.95
N ALA A 219 68.78 -15.89 65.02
CA ALA A 219 68.56 -16.91 66.05
C ALA A 219 69.56 -18.07 65.93
N ILE A 220 69.89 -18.48 64.70
CA ILE A 220 70.90 -19.53 64.45
C ILE A 220 72.29 -19.05 64.87
N ASP A 221 72.71 -17.84 64.48
CA ASP A 221 73.99 -17.28 64.91
C ASP A 221 74.07 -17.09 66.42
N ALA A 222 72.96 -16.72 67.08
CA ALA A 222 72.91 -16.64 68.53
C ALA A 222 73.22 -18.00 69.19
N VAL A 223 72.76 -19.12 68.61
CA VAL A 223 73.11 -20.47 69.08
C VAL A 223 74.58 -20.80 68.77
N LEU A 224 75.08 -20.47 67.58
CA LEU A 224 76.47 -20.72 67.17
C LEU A 224 77.50 -19.90 67.97
N ALA A 225 77.11 -18.71 68.45
CA ALA A 225 77.95 -17.79 69.21
C ALA A 225 77.98 -18.07 70.73
N ARG A 226 77.15 -18.98 71.25
CA ARG A 226 77.16 -19.34 72.68
C ARG A 226 78.50 -19.95 73.08
N GLU A 227 78.97 -19.53 74.25
CA GLU A 227 80.15 -20.05 74.96
C GLU A 227 79.77 -20.37 76.41
N VAL A 228 80.60 -21.17 77.08
CA VAL A 228 80.50 -21.39 78.53
C VAL A 228 81.42 -20.37 79.22
N THR A 229 80.86 -19.47 80.03
CA THR A 229 81.58 -18.32 80.60
C THR A 229 82.28 -18.57 81.94
N ASP A 230 82.08 -19.72 82.59
CA ASP A 230 82.51 -19.98 83.98
C ASP A 230 83.47 -21.19 84.15
N ILE A 231 84.24 -21.54 83.11
CA ILE A 231 85.31 -22.55 83.25
C ILE A 231 86.65 -21.82 83.40
N ASP A 232 87.37 -22.09 84.49
CA ASP A 232 88.72 -21.57 84.77
C ASP A 232 89.61 -21.71 83.52
N ALA A 233 90.10 -20.59 82.98
CA ALA A 233 90.88 -20.55 81.75
C ALA A 233 92.14 -21.44 81.81
N ALA A 234 92.72 -21.63 83.00
CA ALA A 234 93.85 -22.53 83.20
C ALA A 234 93.44 -24.02 83.11
N ALA A 235 92.20 -24.36 83.47
CA ALA A 235 91.64 -25.70 83.32
C ALA A 235 91.30 -26.01 81.85
N VAL A 236 90.76 -25.04 81.10
CA VAL A 236 90.45 -25.15 79.67
C VAL A 236 91.71 -25.41 78.83
N GLU A 237 92.78 -24.63 79.06
CA GLU A 237 94.05 -24.76 78.31
C GLU A 237 94.70 -26.13 78.54
N ARG A 238 94.66 -26.64 79.78
CA ARG A 238 95.20 -27.96 80.15
C ARG A 238 94.40 -29.09 79.55
N VAL A 239 93.06 -29.00 79.58
CA VAL A 239 92.18 -29.99 78.96
C VAL A 239 92.37 -30.01 77.44
N ARG A 240 92.42 -28.84 76.77
CA ARG A 240 92.72 -28.73 75.33
C ARG A 240 94.09 -29.31 74.95
N ARG A 241 95.14 -29.00 75.72
CA ARG A 241 96.48 -29.60 75.53
C ARG A 241 96.42 -31.12 75.67
N HIS A 242 95.68 -31.63 76.65
CA HIS A 242 95.55 -33.07 76.83
C HIS A 242 94.72 -33.72 75.73
N PHE A 243 93.64 -33.10 75.22
CA PHE A 243 92.94 -33.60 74.04
C PHE A 243 93.84 -33.73 72.81
N SER A 244 94.82 -32.84 72.62
CA SER A 244 95.78 -32.99 71.51
C SER A 244 96.66 -34.24 71.59
N THR A 245 96.75 -34.87 72.77
CA THR A 245 97.51 -36.11 73.00
C THR A 245 96.65 -37.38 72.83
N ILE A 246 95.33 -37.22 72.75
CA ILE A 246 94.35 -38.30 72.63
C ILE A 246 93.84 -38.22 71.20
N GLY A 247 93.96 -39.29 70.41
CA GLY A 247 93.64 -39.26 68.98
C GLY A 247 92.20 -38.84 68.64
N ARG A 248 91.85 -38.92 67.34
CA ARG A 248 90.52 -38.55 66.82
C ARG A 248 89.39 -39.17 67.67
N GLY A 249 88.46 -38.34 68.16
CA GLY A 249 87.35 -38.76 69.03
C GLY A 249 87.65 -38.76 70.53
N GLY A 250 88.83 -38.28 70.94
CA GLY A 250 89.25 -38.23 72.35
C GLY A 250 88.32 -37.40 73.25
N GLU A 251 87.80 -36.28 72.76
CA GLU A 251 86.88 -35.43 73.53
C GLU A 251 85.54 -36.12 73.80
N GLU A 252 84.90 -36.72 72.79
CA GLU A 252 83.67 -37.52 72.96
C GLU A 252 83.87 -38.71 73.91
N TRP A 253 85.00 -39.40 73.79
CA TRP A 253 85.34 -40.52 74.67
C TRP A 253 85.48 -40.08 76.14
N ILE A 254 86.10 -38.92 76.39
CA ILE A 254 86.25 -38.39 77.75
C ILE A 254 84.93 -37.84 78.28
N VAL A 255 84.12 -37.15 77.47
CA VAL A 255 82.75 -36.75 77.86
C VAL A 255 81.95 -37.97 78.30
N ALA A 256 81.97 -39.04 77.49
CA ALA A 256 81.29 -40.29 77.80
C ALA A 256 81.87 -40.99 79.04
N GLY A 257 83.20 -40.96 79.20
CA GLY A 257 83.91 -41.54 80.35
C GLY A 257 83.64 -40.79 81.66
N MET A 258 83.58 -39.46 81.63
CA MET A 258 83.28 -38.62 82.80
C MET A 258 81.86 -38.87 83.32
N GLY A 259 80.89 -39.12 82.44
CA GLY A 259 79.54 -39.55 82.83
C GLY A 259 79.48 -40.94 83.47
N ARG A 260 80.57 -41.73 83.39
CA ARG A 260 80.68 -43.09 83.95
C ARG A 260 81.50 -43.13 85.25
N VAL A 261 82.01 -41.99 85.74
CA VAL A 261 82.65 -41.85 87.05
C VAL A 261 81.61 -41.32 88.05
N PRO A 262 80.97 -42.17 88.89
CA PRO A 262 79.91 -41.73 89.78
C PRO A 262 80.49 -40.94 90.95
N ALA A 263 80.00 -39.73 91.20
CA ALA A 263 80.33 -39.01 92.44
C ALA A 263 79.78 -39.79 93.66
N PRO A 264 80.56 -39.99 94.75
CA PRO A 264 81.84 -39.36 95.09
C PRO A 264 83.08 -40.26 94.82
N SER A 265 82.96 -41.32 94.03
CA SER A 265 84.08 -42.20 93.71
C SER A 265 85.05 -41.50 92.76
N ASN A 266 86.32 -41.40 93.16
CA ASN A 266 87.41 -40.98 92.28
C ASN A 266 88.08 -42.17 91.58
N SER A 267 87.50 -43.37 91.61
CA SER A 267 88.10 -44.54 90.94
C SER A 267 87.90 -44.46 89.42
N CYS A 268 88.99 -44.59 88.67
CA CYS A 268 88.97 -44.64 87.22
C CYS A 268 88.23 -45.90 86.73
N PRO A 269 87.18 -45.77 85.90
CA PRO A 269 86.38 -46.91 85.44
C PRO A 269 87.14 -47.82 84.46
N PHE A 270 88.32 -47.42 83.99
CA PHE A 270 89.13 -48.21 83.06
C PHE A 270 90.22 -49.02 83.75
N CYS A 271 90.97 -48.39 84.67
CA CYS A 271 92.13 -49.01 85.31
C CYS A 271 92.00 -49.17 86.83
N ALA A 272 90.85 -48.79 87.42
CA ALA A 272 90.55 -48.80 88.85
C ALA A 272 91.47 -47.93 89.74
N GLN A 273 92.42 -47.18 89.17
CA GLN A 273 93.28 -46.26 89.91
C GLN A 273 92.47 -45.11 90.52
N ASP A 274 92.92 -44.61 91.67
CA ASP A 274 92.36 -43.39 92.27
C ASP A 274 92.78 -42.16 91.45
N LEU A 275 91.79 -41.37 91.04
CA LEU A 275 91.94 -40.15 90.26
C LEU A 275 92.03 -38.90 91.14
N ALA A 276 91.98 -39.03 92.47
CA ALA A 276 92.08 -37.91 93.41
C ALA A 276 93.36 -37.07 93.20
N ASP A 277 94.49 -37.74 92.94
CA ASP A 277 95.80 -37.10 92.72
C ASP A 277 96.05 -36.72 91.25
N SER A 278 95.09 -37.00 90.35
CA SER A 278 95.23 -36.66 88.94
C SER A 278 95.05 -35.16 88.73
N ALA A 279 96.15 -34.49 88.38
CA ALA A 279 96.17 -33.06 88.05
C ALA A 279 95.22 -32.67 86.91
N VAL A 280 94.79 -33.62 86.08
CA VAL A 280 93.92 -33.39 84.92
C VAL A 280 92.45 -33.71 85.23
N PHE A 281 92.18 -34.66 86.13
CA PHE A 281 90.81 -35.10 86.44
C PHE A 281 89.96 -34.01 87.12
N ALA A 282 90.56 -33.23 88.02
CA ALA A 282 89.89 -32.06 88.61
C ALA A 282 89.51 -31.01 87.55
N HIS A 283 90.40 -30.80 86.56
CA HIS A 283 90.12 -29.93 85.42
C HIS A 283 89.01 -30.50 84.53
N TYR A 284 88.91 -31.82 84.34
CA TYR A 284 87.77 -32.42 83.62
C TYR A 284 86.42 -32.23 84.33
N ARG A 285 86.36 -32.38 85.67
CA ARG A 285 85.11 -32.10 86.42
C ARG A 285 84.67 -30.64 86.33
N ALA A 286 85.62 -29.71 86.31
CA ALA A 286 85.34 -28.29 86.12
C ALA A 286 84.97 -27.96 84.65
N TYR A 287 85.59 -28.65 83.69
CA TYR A 287 85.37 -28.47 82.25
C TYR A 287 84.02 -29.01 81.76
N PHE A 288 83.53 -30.12 82.32
CA PHE A 288 82.23 -30.72 81.99
C PHE A 288 81.15 -30.36 83.02
N SER A 289 80.88 -29.06 83.17
CA SER A 289 79.84 -28.53 84.05
C SER A 289 78.41 -28.78 83.53
N ALA A 290 77.41 -28.50 84.37
CA ALA A 290 76.01 -28.50 83.95
C ALA A 290 75.73 -27.51 82.79
N GLU A 291 76.50 -26.41 82.69
CA GLU A 291 76.39 -25.46 81.58
C GLU A 291 76.85 -26.06 80.23
N TYR A 292 77.92 -26.86 80.21
CA TYR A 292 78.38 -27.54 78.98
C TYR A 292 77.35 -28.54 78.45
N ALA A 293 76.76 -29.35 79.34
CA ALA A 293 75.68 -30.27 78.98
C ALA A 293 74.42 -29.52 78.50
N GLY A 294 74.14 -28.34 79.08
CA GLY A 294 73.06 -27.45 78.63
C GLY A 294 73.30 -26.89 77.22
N LEU A 295 74.53 -26.51 76.89
CA LEU A 295 74.92 -26.02 75.56
C LEU A 295 74.77 -27.11 74.48
N LEU A 296 75.25 -28.33 74.74
CA LEU A 296 75.09 -29.46 73.82
C LEU A 296 73.62 -29.79 73.55
N ARG A 297 72.77 -29.74 74.59
CA ARG A 297 71.32 -29.94 74.43
C ARG A 297 70.69 -28.83 73.59
N ALA A 298 71.03 -27.57 73.85
CA ALA A 298 70.51 -26.44 73.08
C ALA A 298 70.88 -26.50 71.58
N ILE A 299 72.10 -26.93 71.25
CA ILE A 299 72.53 -27.13 69.84
C ILE A 299 71.77 -28.31 69.21
N GLY A 300 71.62 -29.43 69.93
CA GLY A 300 70.86 -30.58 69.46
C GLY A 300 69.37 -30.29 69.25
N ASP A 301 68.75 -29.55 70.17
CA ASP A 301 67.37 -29.09 70.07
C ASP A 301 67.19 -28.15 68.88
N ALA A 302 68.11 -27.19 68.69
CA ALA A 302 68.09 -26.29 67.54
C ALA A 302 68.22 -27.04 66.20
N LEU A 303 69.10 -28.04 66.12
CA LEU A 303 69.26 -28.87 64.92
C LEU A 303 68.02 -29.73 64.65
N THR A 304 67.42 -30.32 65.69
CA THR A 304 66.21 -31.14 65.57
C THR A 304 65.03 -30.30 65.12
N GLU A 305 64.82 -29.15 65.76
CA GLU A 305 63.74 -28.23 65.44
C GLU A 305 63.90 -27.63 64.04
N PHE A 306 65.12 -27.23 63.65
CA PHE A 306 65.38 -26.73 62.30
C PHE A 306 65.08 -27.80 61.23
N ASN A 307 65.49 -29.06 61.46
CA ASN A 307 65.18 -30.15 60.55
C ASN A 307 63.68 -30.46 60.47
N ARG A 308 62.94 -30.29 61.58
CA ARG A 308 61.48 -30.43 61.59
C ARG A 308 60.79 -29.33 60.78
N GLN A 309 61.24 -28.09 60.91
CA GLN A 309 60.65 -26.92 60.23
C GLN A 309 61.04 -26.81 58.74
N HIS A 310 62.21 -27.34 58.35
CA HIS A 310 62.73 -27.24 56.98
C HIS A 310 62.99 -28.60 56.32
N GLY A 311 62.40 -29.68 56.84
CA GLY A 311 62.54 -31.03 56.32
C GLY A 311 61.81 -31.29 55.00
N ALA A 312 61.97 -32.50 54.47
CA ALA A 312 61.35 -32.92 53.20
C ALA A 312 59.81 -32.85 53.23
N ASP A 313 59.20 -33.08 54.38
CA ASP A 313 57.75 -32.99 54.56
C ASP A 313 57.22 -31.57 54.32
N MET A 314 57.98 -30.55 54.74
CA MET A 314 57.61 -29.14 54.54
C MET A 314 57.79 -28.70 53.09
N GLN A 315 58.81 -29.20 52.40
CA GLN A 315 58.97 -29.00 50.96
C GLN A 315 57.81 -29.63 50.18
N SER A 316 57.44 -30.87 50.53
CA SER A 316 56.32 -31.59 49.92
C SER A 316 54.97 -30.92 50.23
N ALA A 317 54.81 -30.34 51.43
CA ALA A 317 53.63 -29.55 51.78
C ALA A 317 53.51 -28.29 50.91
N PHE A 318 54.61 -27.57 50.68
CA PHE A 318 54.63 -26.40 49.81
C PHE A 318 54.31 -26.75 48.35
N GLU A 319 54.91 -27.81 47.79
CA GLU A 319 54.61 -28.25 46.42
C GLU A 319 53.14 -28.63 46.24
N ARG A 320 52.56 -29.35 47.21
CA ARG A 320 51.11 -29.66 47.22
C ARG A 320 50.26 -28.39 47.28
N ALA A 321 50.62 -27.43 48.13
CA ALA A 321 49.89 -26.16 48.23
C ALA A 321 49.94 -25.38 46.91
N ASN A 322 51.11 -25.30 46.25
CA ASN A 322 51.25 -24.64 44.95
C ASN A 322 50.44 -25.32 43.84
N ARG A 323 50.39 -26.66 43.84
CA ARG A 323 49.55 -27.42 42.92
C ARG A 323 48.06 -27.10 43.13
N VAL A 324 47.59 -27.10 44.38
CA VAL A 324 46.20 -26.74 44.73
C VAL A 324 45.87 -25.32 44.28
N VAL A 325 46.79 -24.37 44.43
CA VAL A 325 46.59 -23.00 43.93
C VAL A 325 46.53 -22.95 42.41
N SER A 326 47.37 -23.70 41.71
CA SER A 326 47.34 -23.76 40.24
C SER A 326 46.02 -24.36 39.72
N GLU A 327 45.51 -25.42 40.36
CA GLU A 327 44.21 -26.03 40.05
C GLU A 327 43.05 -25.05 40.28
N ARG A 328 43.05 -24.35 41.43
CA ARG A 328 42.02 -23.34 41.75
C ARG A 328 42.08 -22.14 40.79
N HIS A 329 43.27 -21.71 40.41
CA HIS A 329 43.46 -20.64 39.43
C HIS A 329 42.86 -21.03 38.07
N ALA A 330 43.20 -22.22 37.55
CA ALA A 330 42.66 -22.70 36.28
C ALA A 330 41.12 -22.80 36.26
N PHE A 331 40.51 -23.10 37.41
CA PHE A 331 39.05 -23.10 37.54
C PHE A 331 38.48 -21.68 37.54
N TRP A 332 38.95 -20.82 38.44
CA TRP A 332 38.37 -19.49 38.67
C TRP A 332 38.67 -18.47 37.57
N SER A 333 39.76 -18.64 36.81
CA SER A 333 40.13 -17.76 35.69
C SER A 333 39.11 -17.75 34.55
N ARG A 334 38.19 -18.73 34.54
CA ARG A 334 37.09 -18.82 33.57
C ARG A 334 35.92 -17.87 33.89
N PHE A 335 35.84 -17.38 35.12
CA PHE A 335 34.69 -16.63 35.63
C PHE A 335 35.05 -15.22 36.12
N CYS A 336 36.31 -14.98 36.49
CA CYS A 336 36.80 -13.69 36.93
C CYS A 336 38.27 -13.48 36.54
N GLU A 337 38.69 -12.22 36.49
CA GLU A 337 40.10 -11.89 36.28
C GLU A 337 40.91 -12.23 37.54
N LEU A 338 42.05 -12.91 37.35
CA LEU A 338 42.92 -13.35 38.42
C LEU A 338 44.37 -12.94 38.15
N PRO A 339 45.17 -12.72 39.19
CA PRO A 339 46.60 -12.47 39.05
C PRO A 339 47.32 -13.73 38.52
N GLU A 340 48.29 -13.51 37.64
CA GLU A 340 49.11 -14.59 37.09
C GLU A 340 49.88 -15.36 38.18
N VAL A 341 49.86 -16.69 38.07
CA VAL A 341 50.55 -17.63 38.95
C VAL A 341 51.73 -18.23 38.21
N ALA A 342 52.92 -17.66 38.44
CA ALA A 342 54.20 -18.17 37.92
C ALA A 342 55.13 -18.49 39.10
N VAL A 343 55.24 -19.78 39.44
CA VAL A 343 56.06 -20.25 40.56
C VAL A 343 56.98 -21.36 40.08
N ASP A 344 58.29 -21.10 40.03
CA ASP A 344 59.30 -22.14 39.79
C ASP A 344 59.60 -22.88 41.10
N THR A 345 58.84 -23.95 41.36
CA THR A 345 59.02 -24.77 42.57
C THR A 345 60.38 -25.44 42.61
N ALA A 346 60.99 -25.72 41.45
CA ALA A 346 62.29 -26.38 41.39
C ALA A 346 63.42 -25.43 41.80
N GLU A 347 63.36 -24.16 41.39
CA GLU A 347 64.28 -23.12 41.83
C GLU A 347 64.17 -22.87 43.34
N ILE A 348 62.94 -22.72 43.85
CA ILE A 348 62.68 -22.55 45.29
C ILE A 348 63.22 -23.74 46.08
N ALA A 349 62.98 -24.98 45.62
CA ALA A 349 63.49 -26.18 46.29
C ALA A 349 65.03 -26.24 46.31
N ARG A 350 65.70 -25.80 45.23
CA ARG A 350 67.17 -25.70 45.18
C ARG A 350 67.69 -24.66 46.18
N ALA A 351 67.13 -23.46 46.18
CA ALA A 351 67.52 -22.39 47.10
C ALA A 351 67.28 -22.78 48.57
N TRP A 352 66.12 -23.40 48.86
CA TRP A 352 65.79 -23.89 50.20
C TRP A 352 66.76 -25.01 50.64
N ARG A 353 67.07 -25.97 49.76
CA ARG A 353 68.04 -27.03 50.07
C ARG A 353 69.42 -26.47 50.40
N ALA A 354 69.92 -25.54 49.59
CA ALA A 354 71.21 -24.89 49.81
C ALA A 354 71.25 -24.13 51.16
N ALA A 355 70.19 -23.38 51.48
CA ALA A 355 70.09 -22.68 52.76
C ALA A 355 70.06 -23.66 53.95
N ARG A 356 69.27 -24.74 53.83
CA ARG A 356 69.18 -25.79 54.85
C ARG A 356 70.51 -26.49 55.08
N GLU A 357 71.19 -26.91 54.02
CA GLU A 357 72.49 -27.59 54.10
C GLU A 357 73.53 -26.70 54.78
N GLY A 358 73.56 -25.41 54.46
CA GLY A 358 74.44 -24.44 55.11
C GLY A 358 74.19 -24.32 56.62
N VAL A 359 72.92 -24.23 57.04
CA VAL A 359 72.55 -24.14 58.47
C VAL A 359 72.83 -25.45 59.21
N VAL A 360 72.47 -26.59 58.62
CA VAL A 360 72.71 -27.92 59.22
C VAL A 360 74.20 -28.17 59.39
N ALA A 361 75.01 -27.86 58.37
CA ALA A 361 76.46 -27.99 58.45
C ALA A 361 77.06 -27.11 59.55
N ALA A 362 76.59 -25.86 59.70
CA ALA A 362 77.04 -24.97 60.76
C ALA A 362 76.65 -25.47 62.16
N LEU A 363 75.41 -25.94 62.36
CA LEU A 363 74.97 -26.49 63.64
C LEU A 363 75.68 -27.81 63.99
N GLN A 364 75.96 -28.67 63.00
CA GLN A 364 76.74 -29.90 63.20
C GLN A 364 78.21 -29.61 63.50
N ALA A 365 78.81 -28.63 62.82
CA ALA A 365 80.17 -28.17 63.12
C ALA A 365 80.26 -27.58 64.54
N LYS A 366 79.23 -26.85 64.98
CA LYS A 366 79.13 -26.36 66.37
C LYS A 366 78.93 -27.50 67.36
N GLN A 367 78.17 -28.53 67.00
CA GLN A 367 78.00 -29.72 67.84
C GLN A 367 79.31 -30.50 68.01
N ALA A 368 80.14 -30.58 66.97
CA ALA A 368 81.44 -31.24 67.00
C ALA A 368 82.52 -30.44 67.75
N SER A 369 82.33 -29.13 67.92
CA SER A 369 83.23 -28.25 68.69
C SER A 369 82.42 -27.21 69.49
N PRO A 370 81.71 -27.63 70.56
CA PRO A 370 80.69 -26.80 71.23
C PRO A 370 81.20 -25.50 71.83
N LEU A 371 82.47 -25.48 72.24
CA LEU A 371 83.07 -24.35 72.94
C LEU A 371 83.64 -23.28 72.01
N ASP A 372 83.80 -23.58 70.72
CA ASP A 372 84.33 -22.61 69.77
C ASP A 372 83.20 -21.72 69.26
N ARG A 373 83.40 -20.39 69.28
CA ARG A 373 82.49 -19.47 68.59
C ARG A 373 82.48 -19.80 67.10
N GLN A 374 81.29 -20.07 66.59
CA GLN A 374 81.05 -20.23 65.18
C GLN A 374 80.04 -19.20 64.70
N ARG A 375 79.98 -19.01 63.38
CA ARG A 375 79.00 -18.17 62.69
C ARG A 375 78.62 -18.84 61.40
N LEU A 376 77.45 -18.51 60.87
CA LEU A 376 77.09 -18.91 59.51
C LEU A 376 78.12 -18.35 58.51
N THR A 377 78.56 -19.21 57.59
CA THR A 377 79.48 -18.81 56.52
C THR A 377 78.82 -17.80 55.57
N THR A 378 79.63 -17.06 54.82
CA THR A 378 79.13 -16.09 53.83
C THR A 378 78.26 -16.78 52.77
N GLU A 379 78.63 -18.00 52.37
CA GLU A 379 77.86 -18.83 51.45
C GLU A 379 76.51 -19.26 52.03
N ALA A 380 76.48 -19.70 53.30
CA ALA A 380 75.24 -20.07 53.99
C ALA A 380 74.29 -18.86 54.12
N ARG A 381 74.83 -17.68 54.47
CA ARG A 381 74.05 -16.44 54.52
C ARG A 381 73.49 -16.03 53.16
N ALA A 382 74.30 -16.15 52.10
CA ALA A 382 73.84 -15.87 50.74
C ALA A 382 72.71 -16.83 50.31
N ALA A 383 72.82 -18.12 50.64
CA ALA A 383 71.78 -19.10 50.38
C ALA A 383 70.48 -18.81 51.17
N ILE A 384 70.59 -18.42 52.45
CA ILE A 384 69.43 -17.99 53.26
C ILE A 384 68.77 -16.75 52.67
N ALA A 385 69.56 -15.76 52.22
CA ALA A 385 69.03 -14.55 51.59
C ALA A 385 68.33 -14.83 50.24
N ALA A 386 68.89 -15.73 49.43
CA ALA A 386 68.24 -16.19 48.19
C ALA A 386 66.90 -16.89 48.49
N TYR A 387 66.86 -17.78 49.47
CA TYR A 387 65.63 -18.41 49.93
C TYR A 387 64.61 -17.38 50.49
N ALA A 388 65.07 -16.39 51.26
CA ALA A 388 64.21 -15.33 51.79
C ALA A 388 63.55 -14.49 50.69
N THR A 389 64.26 -14.26 49.57
CA THR A 389 63.71 -13.58 48.39
C THR A 389 62.54 -14.38 47.80
N HIS A 390 62.70 -15.70 47.65
CA HIS A 390 61.60 -16.57 47.23
C HIS A 390 60.44 -16.59 48.23
N ARG A 391 60.73 -16.62 49.54
CA ARG A 391 59.70 -16.54 50.61
C ARG A 391 58.84 -15.28 50.45
N GLN A 392 59.46 -14.12 50.27
CA GLN A 392 58.75 -12.85 50.07
C GLN A 392 57.92 -12.84 48.78
N ALA A 393 58.43 -13.40 47.69
CA ALA A 393 57.69 -13.50 46.43
C ALA A 393 56.42 -14.37 46.57
N ILE A 394 56.53 -15.51 47.28
CA ILE A 394 55.38 -16.37 47.57
C ILE A 394 54.37 -15.67 48.48
N GLU A 395 54.82 -14.95 49.50
CA GLU A 395 53.96 -14.18 50.40
C GLU A 395 53.18 -13.08 49.65
N ALA A 396 53.84 -12.35 48.75
CA ALA A 396 53.19 -11.35 47.90
C ALA A 396 52.18 -11.97 46.91
N LEU A 397 52.51 -13.10 46.28
CA LEU A 397 51.59 -13.83 45.40
C LEU A 397 50.35 -14.32 46.18
N SER A 398 50.57 -14.93 47.35
CA SER A 398 49.53 -15.41 48.27
C SER A 398 48.59 -14.26 48.69
N GLY A 399 49.14 -13.08 48.97
CA GLY A 399 48.36 -11.87 49.26
C GLY A 399 47.47 -11.43 48.08
N ARG A 400 47.99 -11.43 46.85
CA ARG A 400 47.20 -11.08 45.65
C ARG A 400 46.08 -12.09 45.38
N LEU A 401 46.36 -13.39 45.53
CA LEU A 401 45.36 -14.45 45.34
C LEU A 401 44.26 -14.42 46.39
N THR A 402 44.61 -14.17 47.66
CA THR A 402 43.63 -14.04 48.74
C THR A 402 42.78 -12.77 48.61
N ALA A 403 43.34 -11.68 48.08
CA ALA A 403 42.55 -10.48 47.73
C ALA A 403 41.53 -10.77 46.61
N ALA A 404 41.90 -11.57 45.61
CA ALA A 404 41.00 -11.99 44.53
C ALA A 404 39.80 -12.83 45.01
N ASN A 405 39.85 -13.39 46.23
CA ASN A 405 38.70 -14.10 46.81
C ASN A 405 37.45 -13.20 46.96
N GLN A 406 37.59 -11.87 47.04
CA GLN A 406 36.43 -10.98 47.04
C GLN A 406 35.64 -11.06 45.71
N ALA A 407 36.34 -11.02 44.58
CA ALA A 407 35.73 -11.19 43.26
C ALA A 407 35.10 -12.58 43.10
N ILE A 408 35.76 -13.62 43.60
CA ILE A 408 35.22 -15.00 43.58
C ILE A 408 33.92 -15.11 44.41
N ARG A 409 33.83 -14.43 45.56
CA ARG A 409 32.58 -14.41 46.36
C ARG A 409 31.43 -13.74 45.61
N LEU A 410 31.70 -12.65 44.91
CA LEU A 410 30.69 -11.99 44.05
C LEU A 410 30.18 -12.94 42.95
N VAL A 411 31.09 -13.66 42.28
CA VAL A 411 30.72 -14.68 41.29
C VAL A 411 29.84 -15.78 41.91
N LYS A 412 30.18 -16.24 43.13
CA LYS A 412 29.38 -17.23 43.86
C LYS A 412 27.97 -16.73 44.20
N GLU A 413 27.83 -15.48 44.65
CA GLU A 413 26.54 -14.87 44.96
C GLU A 413 25.67 -14.72 43.71
N GLN A 414 26.25 -14.21 42.61
CA GLN A 414 25.57 -14.06 41.33
C GLN A 414 25.13 -15.40 40.75
N ALA A 415 25.97 -16.44 40.85
CA ALA A 415 25.63 -17.80 40.40
C ALA A 415 24.53 -18.45 41.24
N ALA A 416 24.42 -18.13 42.53
CA ALA A 416 23.44 -18.74 43.44
C ALA A 416 22.00 -18.23 43.21
N GLY A 417 21.83 -16.95 42.86
CA GLY A 417 20.51 -16.33 42.64
C GLY A 417 20.14 -16.09 41.17
N GLY A 418 21.04 -16.38 40.23
CA GLY A 418 20.86 -16.06 38.82
C GLY A 418 19.84 -16.97 38.11
N ASN A 419 18.94 -16.37 37.33
CA ASN A 419 18.07 -17.11 36.41
C ASN A 419 18.76 -17.25 35.05
N ALA A 420 19.25 -18.46 34.75
CA ALA A 420 19.96 -18.74 33.50
C ALA A 420 19.14 -18.41 32.25
N ALA A 421 17.81 -18.62 32.29
CA ALA A 421 16.93 -18.32 31.17
C ALA A 421 16.80 -16.81 30.94
N ALA A 422 16.69 -16.02 32.02
CA ALA A 422 16.63 -14.56 31.93
C ALA A 422 17.93 -13.97 31.37
N ILE A 423 19.08 -14.42 31.88
CA ILE A 423 20.40 -13.95 31.42
C ILE A 423 20.63 -14.36 29.95
N ALA A 424 20.23 -15.58 29.56
CA ALA A 424 20.33 -16.01 28.17
C ALA A 424 19.43 -15.18 27.22
N ALA A 425 18.23 -14.79 27.67
CA ALA A 425 17.34 -13.91 26.91
C ALA A 425 17.93 -12.49 26.77
N ASP A 426 18.51 -11.94 27.84
CA ASP A 426 19.21 -10.65 27.80
C ASP A 426 20.43 -10.69 26.88
N LEU A 427 21.24 -11.76 26.94
CA LEU A 427 22.36 -11.97 26.03
C LEU A 427 21.90 -12.00 24.57
N ALA A 428 20.83 -12.74 24.26
CA ALA A 428 20.25 -12.79 22.92
C ALA A 428 19.79 -11.40 22.45
N ARG A 429 19.22 -10.58 23.34
CA ARG A 429 18.85 -9.19 23.05
C ARG A 429 20.05 -8.29 22.78
N LEU A 430 21.13 -8.42 23.55
CA LEU A 430 22.37 -7.66 23.32
C LEU A 430 23.01 -8.07 21.98
N GLN A 431 23.06 -9.37 21.68
CA GLN A 431 23.57 -9.87 20.40
C GLN A 431 22.73 -9.37 19.21
N ALA A 432 21.39 -9.40 19.32
CA ALA A 432 20.49 -8.84 18.31
C ALA A 432 20.69 -7.32 18.15
N THR A 433 20.86 -6.60 19.26
CA THR A 433 21.14 -5.14 19.22
C THR A 433 22.45 -4.85 18.49
N LYS A 434 23.52 -5.61 18.79
CA LYS A 434 24.79 -5.51 18.06
C LYS A 434 24.60 -5.79 16.57
N ALA A 435 23.91 -6.87 16.22
CA ALA A 435 23.66 -7.25 14.83
C ALA A 435 22.83 -6.20 14.07
N ARG A 436 21.81 -5.60 14.68
CA ARG A 436 20.97 -4.55 14.08
C ARG A 436 21.79 -3.36 13.55
N HIS A 437 22.88 -3.02 14.21
CA HIS A 437 23.71 -1.86 13.92
C HIS A 437 25.02 -2.21 13.18
N THR A 438 25.15 -3.43 12.64
CA THR A 438 26.28 -3.75 11.76
C THR A 438 26.13 -3.07 10.39
N PRO A 439 27.24 -2.80 9.68
CA PRO A 439 27.19 -2.21 8.34
C PRO A 439 26.40 -3.02 7.31
N GLU A 440 26.31 -4.34 7.52
CA GLU A 440 25.59 -5.27 6.63
C GLU A 440 24.08 -5.22 6.83
N ILE A 441 23.62 -5.10 8.08
CA ILE A 441 22.20 -5.19 8.44
C ILE A 441 21.53 -3.81 8.53
N ALA A 442 22.26 -2.78 8.97
CA ALA A 442 21.69 -1.44 9.14
C ALA A 442 20.98 -0.91 7.88
N PRO A 443 21.56 -1.01 6.66
CA PRO A 443 20.90 -0.59 5.43
C PRO A 443 19.63 -1.40 5.09
N LEU A 444 19.58 -2.69 5.47
CA LEU A 444 18.41 -3.55 5.24
C LEU A 444 17.24 -3.09 6.11
N CYS A 445 17.50 -2.80 7.39
CA CYS A 445 16.51 -2.24 8.30
C CYS A 445 16.06 -0.84 7.87
N GLU A 446 16.96 0.01 7.38
CA GLU A 446 16.60 1.34 6.82
C GLU A 446 15.65 1.21 5.64
N ARG A 447 15.93 0.30 4.69
CA ARG A 447 15.04 0.04 3.54
C ARG A 447 13.67 -0.48 3.98
N TYR A 448 13.63 -1.36 4.98
CA TYR A 448 12.37 -1.85 5.54
C TYR A 448 11.55 -0.72 6.20
N LEU A 449 12.18 0.09 7.05
CA LEU A 449 11.52 1.20 7.74
C LEU A 449 11.07 2.30 6.77
N ALA A 450 11.88 2.61 5.75
CA ALA A 450 11.52 3.58 4.71
C ALA A 450 10.29 3.12 3.91
N GLU A 451 10.25 1.84 3.52
CA GLU A 451 9.11 1.25 2.83
C GLU A 451 7.85 1.24 3.71
N LYS A 452 8.00 0.94 5.00
CA LYS A 452 6.89 0.98 5.99
C LYS A 452 6.32 2.39 6.12
N ALA A 453 7.19 3.41 6.18
CA ALA A 453 6.78 4.81 6.23
C ALA A 453 6.09 5.24 4.92
N ALA A 454 6.62 4.84 3.76
CA ALA A 454 6.02 5.11 2.46
C ALA A 454 4.62 4.49 2.35
N LYS A 455 4.44 3.23 2.78
CA LYS A 455 3.14 2.57 2.85
C LYS A 455 2.14 3.35 3.69
N ALA A 456 2.55 3.81 4.88
CA ALA A 456 1.68 4.58 5.78
C ALA A 456 1.21 5.90 5.15
N LEU A 457 2.08 6.59 4.38
CA LEU A 457 1.69 7.78 3.61
C LEU A 457 0.69 7.44 2.50
N THR A 458 0.91 6.34 1.77
CA THR A 458 -0.01 5.86 0.73
C THR A 458 -1.38 5.48 1.31
N GLU A 459 -1.43 4.85 2.49
CA GLU A 459 -2.67 4.53 3.20
C GLU A 459 -3.43 5.79 3.65
N ARG A 460 -2.74 6.82 4.16
CA ARG A 460 -3.38 8.12 4.46
C ARG A 460 -3.98 8.75 3.20
N ARG A 461 -3.27 8.68 2.06
CA ARG A 461 -3.77 9.20 0.78
C ARG A 461 -5.00 8.42 0.30
N ARG A 462 -5.04 7.09 0.49
CA ARG A 462 -6.23 6.26 0.21
C ARG A 462 -7.43 6.77 0.99
N ASP A 463 -7.26 7.00 2.29
CA ASP A 463 -8.36 7.41 3.17
C ASP A 463 -8.87 8.81 2.79
N GLN A 464 -7.98 9.75 2.46
CA GLN A 464 -8.34 11.08 1.94
C GLN A 464 -9.12 11.02 0.61
N VAL A 465 -8.65 10.23 -0.37
CA VAL A 465 -9.33 10.10 -1.68
C VAL A 465 -10.68 9.42 -1.51
N LYS A 466 -10.78 8.44 -0.60
CA LYS A 466 -12.04 7.78 -0.26
C LYS A 466 -13.04 8.77 0.35
N GLU A 467 -12.60 9.59 1.29
CA GLU A 467 -13.44 10.63 1.89
C GLU A 467 -13.89 11.66 0.86
N GLN A 468 -13.00 12.10 -0.05
CA GLN A 468 -13.35 12.98 -1.16
C GLN A 468 -14.40 12.36 -2.08
N LEU A 469 -14.25 11.08 -2.43
CA LEU A 469 -15.21 10.35 -3.27
C LEU A 469 -16.57 10.20 -2.58
N ASP A 470 -16.59 9.89 -1.28
CA ASP A 470 -17.82 9.74 -0.51
C ASP A 470 -18.53 11.08 -0.31
N HIS A 471 -17.81 12.16 -0.02
CA HIS A 471 -18.36 13.52 0.02
C HIS A 471 -18.91 13.96 -1.34
N TYR A 472 -18.19 13.67 -2.43
CA TYR A 472 -18.67 13.94 -3.78
C TYR A 472 -19.99 13.20 -4.07
N ARG A 473 -20.06 11.90 -3.74
CA ARG A 473 -21.28 11.08 -3.89
C ARG A 473 -22.47 11.62 -3.10
N GLN A 474 -22.26 12.09 -1.87
CA GLN A 474 -23.32 12.64 -1.02
C GLN A 474 -23.99 13.88 -1.64
N ASN A 475 -23.25 14.65 -2.46
CA ASN A 475 -23.76 15.87 -3.08
C ASN A 475 -24.30 15.62 -4.50
N VAL A 476 -23.61 14.80 -5.30
CA VAL A 476 -23.95 14.62 -6.71
C VAL A 476 -25.26 13.86 -6.93
N PHE A 477 -25.53 12.80 -6.16
CA PHE A 477 -26.74 12.00 -6.37
C PHE A 477 -28.04 12.79 -6.11
N PRO A 478 -28.16 13.56 -4.99
CA PRO A 478 -29.30 14.45 -4.78
C PRO A 478 -29.43 15.58 -5.81
N ALA A 479 -28.30 16.13 -6.28
CA ALA A 479 -28.30 17.15 -7.33
C ALA A 479 -28.87 16.60 -8.64
N TYR A 480 -28.48 15.38 -9.01
CA TYR A 480 -29.03 14.68 -10.17
C TYR A 480 -30.51 14.31 -9.99
N GLU A 481 -30.95 13.87 -8.80
CA GLU A 481 -32.39 13.67 -8.52
C GLU A 481 -33.19 14.94 -8.81
N THR A 482 -32.69 16.08 -8.31
CA THR A 482 -33.32 17.39 -8.49
C THR A 482 -33.37 17.78 -9.96
N ALA A 483 -32.26 17.60 -10.70
CA ALA A 483 -32.17 17.94 -12.11
C ALA A 483 -33.08 17.05 -12.98
N VAL A 484 -33.09 15.73 -12.75
CA VAL A 484 -33.97 14.81 -13.48
C VAL A 484 -35.43 15.13 -13.21
N ASN A 485 -35.79 15.39 -11.94
CA ASN A 485 -37.17 15.76 -11.58
C ASN A 485 -37.62 17.08 -12.21
N LEU A 486 -36.71 18.05 -12.36
CA LEU A 486 -36.99 19.29 -13.09
C LEU A 486 -37.32 19.01 -14.57
N TYR A 487 -36.59 18.12 -15.24
CA TYR A 487 -36.88 17.74 -16.62
C TYR A 487 -38.17 16.90 -16.73
N LEU A 488 -38.40 15.95 -15.84
CA LEU A 488 -39.66 15.19 -15.78
C LEU A 488 -40.86 16.14 -15.63
N GLN A 489 -40.76 17.15 -14.76
CA GLN A 489 -41.78 18.18 -14.60
C GLN A 489 -41.97 18.98 -15.90
N ARG A 490 -40.88 19.40 -16.57
CA ARG A 490 -40.94 20.13 -17.85
C ARG A 490 -41.58 19.30 -18.97
N PHE A 491 -41.40 17.98 -18.95
CA PHE A 491 -42.04 17.05 -19.88
C PHE A 491 -43.47 16.68 -19.46
N ASN A 492 -44.03 17.30 -18.41
CA ASN A 492 -45.35 16.98 -17.87
C ASN A 492 -45.51 15.49 -17.50
N ALA A 493 -44.43 14.84 -17.04
CA ALA A 493 -44.50 13.48 -16.57
C ALA A 493 -45.34 13.40 -15.28
N GLY A 494 -46.27 12.43 -15.21
CA GLY A 494 -47.08 12.16 -14.02
C GLY A 494 -46.32 11.45 -12.89
N PHE A 495 -44.99 11.44 -12.95
CA PHE A 495 -44.11 10.71 -12.03
C PHE A 495 -42.81 11.46 -11.81
N ARG A 496 -42.13 11.14 -10.71
CA ARG A 496 -40.82 11.71 -10.35
C ARG A 496 -39.91 10.63 -9.80
N LEU A 497 -38.61 10.88 -9.77
CA LEU A 497 -37.65 10.06 -9.04
C LEU A 497 -37.69 10.38 -7.55
N GLY A 498 -37.36 9.39 -6.74
CA GLY A 498 -37.06 9.54 -5.32
C GLY A 498 -35.95 8.58 -4.89
N ASN A 499 -35.28 8.93 -3.80
CA ASN A 499 -34.24 8.11 -3.18
C ASN A 499 -33.10 7.74 -4.13
N VAL A 500 -32.70 8.66 -5.03
CA VAL A 500 -31.54 8.47 -5.90
C VAL A 500 -30.29 8.48 -5.02
N ALA A 501 -29.68 7.32 -4.86
CA ALA A 501 -28.54 7.13 -3.98
C ALA A 501 -27.61 6.02 -4.47
N VAL A 502 -26.38 6.02 -3.95
CA VAL A 502 -25.44 4.93 -4.15
C VAL A 502 -25.89 3.73 -3.34
N ALA A 503 -25.97 2.56 -3.97
CA ALA A 503 -26.15 1.27 -3.34
C ALA A 503 -24.95 0.36 -3.64
N ASN A 504 -24.35 -0.20 -2.60
CA ASN A 504 -23.27 -1.17 -2.77
C ASN A 504 -23.86 -2.56 -2.95
N THR A 505 -23.67 -3.14 -4.14
CA THR A 505 -24.12 -4.50 -4.46
C THR A 505 -22.92 -5.44 -4.54
N ARG A 506 -23.17 -6.77 -4.56
CA ARG A 506 -22.09 -7.76 -4.77
C ARG A 506 -21.34 -7.57 -6.09
N ALA A 507 -22.00 -6.99 -7.10
CA ALA A 507 -21.40 -6.70 -8.40
C ALA A 507 -20.68 -5.34 -8.45
N GLY A 508 -20.69 -4.56 -7.36
CA GLY A 508 -20.08 -3.23 -7.27
C GLY A 508 -21.08 -2.12 -6.91
N PRO A 509 -20.61 -0.86 -6.83
CA PRO A 509 -21.47 0.31 -6.63
C PRO A 509 -22.48 0.46 -7.76
N ALA A 510 -23.73 0.77 -7.42
CA ALA A 510 -24.81 0.95 -8.36
C ALA A 510 -25.71 2.11 -7.93
N CYS A 511 -26.44 2.70 -8.87
CA CYS A 511 -27.43 3.73 -8.60
C CYS A 511 -28.74 3.04 -8.25
N ASN A 512 -29.29 3.36 -7.09
CA ASN A 512 -30.62 2.94 -6.70
C ASN A 512 -31.56 4.15 -6.70
N TYR A 513 -32.79 3.96 -7.16
CA TYR A 513 -33.83 4.98 -7.13
C TYR A 513 -35.20 4.30 -7.14
N SER A 514 -36.23 5.04 -6.75
CA SER A 514 -37.63 4.67 -6.93
C SER A 514 -38.31 5.64 -7.89
N VAL A 515 -39.29 5.14 -8.64
CA VAL A 515 -40.19 5.96 -9.43
C VAL A 515 -41.43 6.22 -8.59
N LEU A 516 -41.64 7.47 -8.17
CA LEU A 516 -42.79 7.91 -7.40
C LEU A 516 -43.94 8.26 -8.35
N ILE A 517 -45.02 7.48 -8.29
CA ILE A 517 -46.26 7.69 -9.05
C ILE A 517 -47.36 7.95 -8.04
N ASN A 518 -48.02 9.12 -8.10
CA ASN A 518 -49.01 9.53 -7.09
C ASN A 518 -48.48 9.39 -5.64
N ASN A 519 -47.22 9.81 -5.41
CA ASN A 519 -46.50 9.65 -4.14
C ASN A 519 -46.32 8.20 -3.63
N THR A 520 -46.62 7.19 -4.46
CA THR A 520 -46.35 5.78 -4.17
C THR A 520 -45.02 5.36 -4.80
N PRO A 521 -44.05 4.85 -4.02
CA PRO A 521 -42.76 4.41 -4.55
C PRO A 521 -42.89 3.08 -5.29
N VAL A 522 -42.47 3.08 -6.56
CA VAL A 522 -42.30 1.88 -7.37
C VAL A 522 -40.81 1.59 -7.50
N ALA A 523 -40.39 0.40 -7.06
CA ALA A 523 -39.00 -0.02 -7.16
C ALA A 523 -38.65 -0.39 -8.61
N ILE A 524 -37.41 -0.10 -9.00
CA ILE A 524 -36.85 -0.44 -10.32
C ILE A 524 -36.30 -1.87 -10.41
N GLY A 525 -36.01 -2.51 -9.26
CA GLY A 525 -35.48 -3.88 -9.22
C GLY A 525 -36.55 -4.97 -9.38
N ALA A 526 -36.15 -6.23 -9.17
CA ALA A 526 -37.06 -7.37 -9.18
C ALA A 526 -38.18 -7.18 -8.15
N ALA A 527 -39.39 -6.87 -8.62
CA ALA A 527 -40.58 -6.79 -7.79
C ALA A 527 -41.08 -8.19 -7.42
N ALA A 528 -41.80 -8.30 -6.31
CA ALA A 528 -42.54 -9.51 -5.99
C ALA A 528 -43.54 -9.83 -7.11
N ALA A 529 -43.72 -11.11 -7.43
CA ALA A 529 -44.65 -11.55 -8.48
C ALA A 529 -46.07 -11.00 -8.21
N GLY A 530 -46.64 -10.29 -9.19
CA GLY A 530 -47.96 -9.65 -9.09
C GLY A 530 -47.99 -8.23 -8.52
N GLY A 531 -46.87 -7.65 -8.11
CA GLY A 531 -46.78 -6.28 -7.60
C GLY A 531 -46.53 -5.20 -8.69
N PRO A 532 -46.73 -3.91 -8.36
CA PRO A 532 -46.32 -2.79 -9.21
C PRO A 532 -44.79 -2.73 -9.31
N SER A 533 -44.29 -2.50 -10.52
CA SER A 533 -42.88 -2.50 -10.88
C SER A 533 -42.61 -1.52 -12.03
N PHE A 534 -41.35 -1.17 -12.25
CA PHE A 534 -40.95 -0.38 -13.42
C PHE A 534 -41.52 -0.94 -14.74
N ARG A 535 -41.54 -2.28 -14.86
CA ARG A 535 -42.00 -3.02 -16.04
C ARG A 535 -43.47 -2.81 -16.39
N ASN A 536 -44.35 -2.82 -15.40
CA ASN A 536 -45.81 -2.84 -15.61
C ASN A 536 -46.50 -1.52 -15.25
N THR A 537 -45.78 -0.54 -14.68
CA THR A 537 -46.36 0.73 -14.25
C THR A 537 -46.04 1.90 -15.18
N LEU A 538 -44.97 1.81 -16.00
CA LEU A 538 -44.59 2.85 -16.96
C LEU A 538 -44.91 2.43 -18.40
N SER A 539 -45.50 3.35 -19.17
CA SER A 539 -45.71 3.18 -20.61
C SER A 539 -44.39 3.30 -21.41
N SER A 540 -44.41 3.00 -22.71
CA SER A 540 -43.25 3.25 -23.59
C SER A 540 -42.88 4.73 -23.64
N GLY A 541 -43.89 5.61 -23.73
CA GLY A 541 -43.70 7.05 -23.69
C GLY A 541 -43.09 7.53 -22.37
N ASP A 542 -43.50 6.96 -21.23
CA ASP A 542 -42.91 7.30 -19.92
C ASP A 542 -41.46 6.86 -19.78
N ARG A 543 -41.10 5.67 -20.28
CA ARG A 543 -39.71 5.20 -20.28
C ARG A 543 -38.81 6.08 -21.15
N ASN A 544 -39.28 6.46 -22.34
CA ASN A 544 -38.55 7.39 -23.21
C ASN A 544 -38.44 8.79 -22.56
N THR A 545 -39.51 9.28 -21.92
CA THR A 545 -39.50 10.56 -21.19
C THR A 545 -38.49 10.53 -20.04
N LEU A 546 -38.42 9.43 -19.30
CA LEU A 546 -37.43 9.24 -18.24
C LEU A 546 -36.01 9.21 -18.80
N ALA A 547 -35.79 8.53 -19.92
CA ALA A 547 -34.48 8.49 -20.57
C ALA A 547 -34.03 9.88 -21.06
N LEU A 548 -34.94 10.64 -21.68
CA LEU A 548 -34.68 12.04 -22.05
C LEU A 548 -34.34 12.88 -20.83
N ALA A 549 -35.11 12.74 -19.74
CA ALA A 549 -34.86 13.49 -18.51
C ALA A 549 -33.48 13.16 -17.90
N PHE A 550 -33.06 11.89 -17.90
CA PHE A 550 -31.71 11.51 -17.52
C PHE A 550 -30.67 12.14 -18.44
N PHE A 551 -30.83 12.03 -19.77
CA PHE A 551 -29.89 12.57 -20.73
C PHE A 551 -29.68 14.08 -20.57
N PHE A 552 -30.77 14.86 -20.52
CA PHE A 552 -30.70 16.30 -20.33
C PHE A 552 -30.16 16.69 -18.94
N ALA A 553 -30.50 15.95 -17.88
CA ALA A 553 -29.93 16.20 -16.56
C ALA A 553 -28.43 15.93 -16.52
N CYS A 554 -27.95 14.87 -17.19
CA CYS A 554 -26.52 14.59 -17.30
C CYS A 554 -25.77 15.67 -18.05
N LEU A 555 -26.34 16.20 -19.13
CA LEU A 555 -25.78 17.33 -19.86
C LEU A 555 -25.72 18.59 -18.97
N ASP A 556 -26.79 18.90 -18.23
CA ASP A 556 -26.85 20.09 -17.37
C ASP A 556 -25.82 20.08 -16.23
N GLN A 557 -25.48 18.90 -15.74
CA GLN A 557 -24.50 18.71 -14.68
C GLN A 557 -23.06 18.57 -15.20
N ASP A 558 -22.86 18.49 -16.52
CA ASP A 558 -21.52 18.42 -17.13
C ASP A 558 -20.87 19.82 -17.16
N PRO A 559 -19.75 20.05 -16.44
CA PRO A 559 -19.04 21.33 -16.45
C PRO A 559 -18.54 21.74 -17.84
N ALA A 560 -18.37 20.79 -18.76
CA ALA A 560 -17.92 21.01 -20.13
C ALA A 560 -19.06 21.13 -21.15
N LEU A 561 -20.32 21.31 -20.71
CA LEU A 561 -21.51 21.39 -21.59
C LEU A 561 -21.31 22.28 -22.83
N ALA A 562 -20.67 23.44 -22.66
CA ALA A 562 -20.45 24.41 -23.74
C ALA A 562 -19.58 23.88 -24.90
N SER A 563 -18.68 22.92 -24.66
CA SER A 563 -17.87 22.29 -25.71
C SER A 563 -18.57 21.11 -26.39
N LYS A 564 -19.68 20.61 -25.82
CA LYS A 564 -20.33 19.38 -26.28
C LYS A 564 -20.95 19.51 -27.67
N VAL A 565 -20.90 18.42 -28.42
CA VAL A 565 -21.72 18.16 -29.61
C VAL A 565 -22.79 17.17 -29.20
N VAL A 566 -24.05 17.57 -29.25
CA VAL A 566 -25.17 16.72 -28.82
C VAL A 566 -25.87 16.15 -30.03
N VAL A 567 -25.96 14.82 -30.09
CA VAL A 567 -26.67 14.08 -31.14
C VAL A 567 -27.93 13.50 -30.52
N ILE A 568 -29.09 13.80 -31.11
CA ILE A 568 -30.39 13.31 -30.63
C ILE A 568 -31.05 12.53 -31.77
N ASP A 569 -31.13 11.20 -31.64
CA ASP A 569 -31.72 10.30 -32.62
C ASP A 569 -33.14 9.93 -32.22
N ASP A 570 -34.12 10.34 -33.02
CA ASP A 570 -35.55 10.00 -32.89
C ASP A 570 -36.12 10.18 -31.45
N PRO A 571 -36.05 11.38 -30.86
CA PRO A 571 -36.44 11.58 -29.46
C PRO A 571 -37.95 11.44 -29.19
N ILE A 572 -38.80 11.41 -30.21
CA ILE A 572 -40.28 11.45 -30.10
C ILE A 572 -40.92 10.11 -30.48
N THR A 573 -40.22 8.98 -30.29
CA THR A 573 -40.85 7.67 -30.48
C THR A 573 -41.93 7.45 -29.41
N SER A 574 -43.19 7.27 -29.86
CA SER A 574 -44.35 7.00 -28.99
C SER A 574 -44.62 8.07 -27.91
N LEU A 575 -44.31 9.35 -28.17
CA LEU A 575 -44.71 10.48 -27.31
C LEU A 575 -46.00 11.12 -27.81
N ASP A 576 -46.81 11.63 -26.88
CA ASP A 576 -47.98 12.46 -27.18
C ASP A 576 -47.58 13.90 -27.57
N ASP A 577 -48.53 14.66 -28.13
CA ASP A 577 -48.26 15.97 -28.74
C ASP A 577 -47.65 16.99 -27.77
N HIS A 578 -48.01 16.92 -26.49
CA HIS A 578 -47.49 17.85 -25.47
C HIS A 578 -46.05 17.50 -25.06
N ARG A 579 -45.70 16.21 -24.93
CA ARG A 579 -44.31 15.77 -24.72
C ARG A 579 -43.45 16.04 -25.94
N ALA A 580 -44.02 15.90 -27.13
CA ALA A 580 -43.36 16.27 -28.37
C ALA A 580 -42.98 17.76 -28.41
N LEU A 581 -43.91 18.65 -28.05
CA LEU A 581 -43.67 20.09 -27.99
C LEU A 581 -42.60 20.46 -26.94
N THR A 582 -42.67 19.89 -25.75
CA THR A 582 -41.70 20.18 -24.68
C THR A 582 -40.29 19.66 -25.04
N THR A 583 -40.19 18.54 -25.76
CA THR A 583 -38.94 18.04 -26.34
C THR A 583 -38.34 19.01 -27.34
N VAL A 584 -39.14 19.62 -28.22
CA VAL A 584 -38.70 20.72 -29.12
C VAL A 584 -38.15 21.87 -28.29
N GLN A 585 -38.87 22.32 -27.27
CA GLN A 585 -38.47 23.46 -26.43
C GLN A 585 -37.15 23.18 -25.67
N GLN A 586 -36.97 21.99 -25.09
CA GLN A 586 -35.72 21.65 -24.41
C GLN A 586 -34.55 21.53 -25.40
N THR A 587 -34.78 20.94 -26.58
CA THR A 587 -33.77 20.85 -27.64
C THR A 587 -33.33 22.24 -28.10
N ARG A 588 -34.27 23.17 -28.33
CA ARG A 588 -33.93 24.57 -28.68
C ARG A 588 -33.11 25.26 -27.60
N ARG A 589 -33.51 25.15 -26.32
CA ARG A 589 -32.73 25.70 -25.20
C ARG A 589 -31.32 25.12 -25.11
N LEU A 590 -31.16 23.85 -25.50
CA LEU A 590 -29.86 23.20 -25.52
C LEU A 590 -28.95 23.79 -26.60
N VAL A 591 -29.48 24.14 -27.78
CA VAL A 591 -28.70 24.73 -28.89
C VAL A 591 -27.85 25.90 -28.42
N ASP A 592 -28.39 26.78 -27.58
CA ASP A 592 -27.69 27.98 -27.09
C ASP A 592 -26.60 27.68 -26.04
N ARG A 593 -26.63 26.49 -25.44
CA ARG A 593 -25.77 26.10 -24.32
C ARG A 593 -24.64 25.15 -24.70
N VAL A 594 -24.74 24.49 -25.85
CA VAL A 594 -23.73 23.55 -26.37
C VAL A 594 -23.05 24.09 -27.62
N SER A 595 -21.96 23.46 -28.02
CA SER A 595 -21.25 23.83 -29.25
C SER A 595 -22.07 23.49 -30.49
N GLN A 596 -22.79 22.36 -30.50
CA GLN A 596 -23.59 21.92 -31.65
C GLN A 596 -24.68 20.93 -31.23
N VAL A 597 -25.84 20.99 -31.89
CA VAL A 597 -26.91 19.99 -31.80
C VAL A 597 -27.16 19.39 -33.19
N ILE A 598 -27.14 18.07 -33.29
CA ILE A 598 -27.51 17.30 -34.47
C ILE A 598 -28.75 16.48 -34.12
N ALA A 599 -29.91 16.92 -34.60
CA ALA A 599 -31.18 16.24 -34.37
C ALA A 599 -31.54 15.39 -35.59
N LEU A 600 -31.64 14.08 -35.40
CA LEU A 600 -32.06 13.16 -36.44
C LEU A 600 -33.49 12.69 -36.16
N SER A 601 -34.38 12.74 -37.16
CA SER A 601 -35.69 12.13 -36.99
C SER A 601 -36.37 11.69 -38.28
N HIS A 602 -37.25 10.70 -38.18
CA HIS A 602 -38.21 10.39 -39.24
C HIS A 602 -39.48 11.26 -39.19
N ASN A 603 -39.69 12.02 -38.10
CA ASN A 603 -40.86 12.88 -37.95
C ASN A 603 -40.57 14.29 -38.50
N LYS A 604 -41.11 14.60 -39.68
CA LYS A 604 -40.96 15.92 -40.32
C LYS A 604 -41.54 17.06 -39.47
N SER A 605 -42.69 16.84 -38.83
CA SER A 605 -43.33 17.87 -37.97
C SER A 605 -42.44 18.28 -36.80
N PHE A 606 -41.75 17.32 -36.17
CA PHE A 606 -40.77 17.61 -35.12
C PHE A 606 -39.61 18.48 -35.62
N LEU A 607 -39.00 18.09 -36.74
CA LEU A 607 -37.86 18.80 -37.31
C LEU A 607 -38.27 20.18 -37.86
N CYS A 608 -39.45 20.29 -38.47
CA CYS A 608 -40.05 21.56 -38.90
C CYS A 608 -40.22 22.53 -37.73
N ARG A 609 -40.77 22.05 -36.61
CA ARG A 609 -40.85 22.86 -35.39
C ARG A 609 -39.44 23.30 -34.98
N LEU A 610 -38.45 22.41 -34.89
CA LEU A 610 -37.07 22.84 -34.56
C LEU A 610 -36.51 23.89 -35.53
N TRP A 611 -36.87 23.79 -36.82
CA TRP A 611 -36.44 24.70 -37.87
C TRP A 611 -37.02 26.10 -37.72
N GLU A 612 -38.34 26.25 -37.59
CA GLU A 612 -39.09 27.52 -37.68
C GLU A 612 -38.50 28.65 -36.81
N ASP A 613 -38.16 28.36 -35.55
CA ASP A 613 -37.67 29.36 -34.60
C ASP A 613 -36.13 29.45 -34.54
N ALA A 614 -35.40 28.71 -35.37
CA ALA A 614 -33.95 28.73 -35.38
C ALA A 614 -33.40 29.84 -36.32
N PRO A 615 -32.34 30.57 -35.92
CA PRO A 615 -31.72 31.59 -36.78
C PRO A 615 -31.21 30.99 -38.11
N PRO A 616 -31.51 31.59 -39.28
CA PRO A 616 -31.14 31.02 -40.59
C PRO A 616 -29.65 30.74 -40.77
N ASN A 617 -28.78 31.53 -40.18
CA ASN A 617 -27.32 31.39 -40.26
C ASN A 617 -26.74 30.33 -39.30
N LEU A 618 -27.54 29.80 -38.38
CA LEU A 618 -27.12 28.80 -37.39
C LEU A 618 -27.73 27.42 -37.65
N ARG A 619 -28.58 27.28 -38.68
CA ARG A 619 -29.31 26.05 -38.99
C ARG A 619 -28.95 25.49 -40.37
N THR A 620 -28.85 24.18 -40.46
CA THR A 620 -28.68 23.42 -41.71
C THR A 620 -29.58 22.20 -41.66
N ALA A 621 -30.12 21.79 -42.81
CA ALA A 621 -30.97 20.62 -42.91
C ALA A 621 -30.51 19.68 -44.02
N LEU A 622 -30.56 18.39 -43.71
CA LEU A 622 -30.11 17.29 -44.55
C LEU A 622 -31.20 16.23 -44.63
N GLU A 623 -31.26 15.53 -45.75
CA GLU A 623 -32.10 14.35 -45.93
C GLU A 623 -31.21 13.16 -46.30
N VAL A 624 -31.40 12.04 -45.58
CA VAL A 624 -30.89 10.73 -45.99
C VAL A 624 -31.90 10.10 -46.93
N ALA A 625 -31.66 10.22 -48.23
CA ALA A 625 -32.54 9.75 -49.28
C ALA A 625 -32.08 8.40 -49.83
N ARG A 626 -33.01 7.63 -50.40
CA ARG A 626 -32.70 6.39 -51.10
C ARG A 626 -31.83 6.67 -52.34
N ASP A 627 -30.78 5.88 -52.52
CA ASP A 627 -29.95 5.86 -53.72
C ASP A 627 -29.70 4.40 -54.15
N GLY A 628 -30.46 3.94 -55.14
CA GLY A 628 -30.48 2.52 -55.55
C GLY A 628 -30.84 1.57 -54.40
N ALA A 629 -29.90 0.69 -54.06
CA ALA A 629 -29.97 -0.26 -52.95
C ALA A 629 -29.34 0.26 -51.64
N GLY A 630 -28.90 1.52 -51.61
CA GLY A 630 -28.37 2.18 -50.42
C GLY A 630 -29.03 3.53 -50.18
N SER A 631 -28.28 4.39 -49.51
CA SER A 631 -28.68 5.75 -49.19
C SER A 631 -27.60 6.75 -49.59
N THR A 632 -28.03 7.98 -49.89
CA THR A 632 -27.18 9.15 -50.07
C THR A 632 -27.64 10.28 -49.13
N ILE A 633 -26.85 11.35 -49.03
CA ILE A 633 -27.17 12.52 -48.21
C ILE A 633 -27.24 13.74 -49.13
N ARG A 634 -28.34 14.49 -49.04
CA ARG A 634 -28.57 15.72 -49.82
C ARG A 634 -29.12 16.85 -48.93
N PRO A 635 -29.03 18.12 -49.36
CA PRO A 635 -29.71 19.21 -48.66
C PRO A 635 -31.21 18.95 -48.59
N TRP A 636 -31.82 19.24 -47.44
CA TRP A 636 -33.27 19.13 -47.26
C TRP A 636 -33.92 20.52 -47.28
N ASP A 637 -34.88 20.72 -48.18
CA ASP A 637 -35.73 21.91 -48.16
C ASP A 637 -36.85 21.73 -47.14
N VAL A 638 -36.54 22.10 -45.90
CA VAL A 638 -37.47 22.04 -44.77
C VAL A 638 -38.71 22.90 -45.05
N THR A 639 -38.57 24.02 -45.77
CA THR A 639 -39.67 24.96 -45.97
C THR A 639 -40.82 24.34 -46.77
N GLN A 640 -40.52 23.52 -47.79
CA GLN A 640 -41.53 22.78 -48.55
C GLN A 640 -42.33 21.77 -47.73
N ASP A 641 -41.71 21.24 -46.66
CA ASP A 641 -42.32 20.25 -45.78
C ASP A 641 -43.01 20.87 -44.55
N CYS A 642 -42.77 22.15 -44.24
CA CYS A 642 -43.49 22.88 -43.18
C CYS A 642 -44.71 23.66 -43.70
N ILE A 643 -44.84 23.81 -45.03
CA ILE A 643 -46.01 24.41 -45.68
C ILE A 643 -47.21 23.44 -45.53
N SER A 644 -48.35 23.94 -45.06
CA SER A 644 -49.57 23.13 -44.96
C SER A 644 -50.01 22.63 -46.35
N GLU A 645 -50.70 21.49 -46.43
CA GLU A 645 -51.26 21.01 -47.72
C GLU A 645 -52.15 22.06 -48.40
N HIS A 646 -52.82 22.91 -47.60
CA HIS A 646 -53.57 24.06 -48.11
C HIS A 646 -52.65 25.08 -48.78
N ASP A 647 -51.58 25.50 -48.09
CA ASP A 647 -50.66 26.51 -48.60
C ASP A 647 -49.87 26.00 -49.81
N ARG A 648 -49.56 24.70 -49.87
CA ARG A 648 -48.92 24.07 -51.04
C ARG A 648 -49.84 24.10 -52.25
N ARG A 649 -51.11 23.71 -52.08
CA ARG A 649 -52.12 23.78 -53.16
C ARG A 649 -52.35 25.21 -53.60
N HIS A 650 -52.48 26.13 -52.66
CA HIS A 650 -52.65 27.55 -52.97
C HIS A 650 -51.43 28.14 -53.70
N ALA A 651 -50.20 27.77 -53.32
CA ALA A 651 -48.98 28.14 -54.05
C ALA A 651 -48.95 27.53 -55.46
N LEU A 652 -49.29 26.25 -55.62
CA LEU A 652 -49.40 25.57 -56.91
C LEU A 652 -50.38 26.29 -57.85
N LEU A 653 -51.56 26.66 -57.36
CA LEU A 653 -52.54 27.45 -58.10
C LEU A 653 -51.97 28.81 -58.51
N ARG A 654 -51.31 29.53 -57.58
CA ARG A 654 -50.69 30.83 -57.86
C ARG A 654 -49.57 30.77 -58.88
N ASP A 655 -48.69 29.78 -58.80
CA ASP A 655 -47.56 29.65 -59.70
C ASP A 655 -48.03 29.26 -61.12
N TYR A 656 -49.08 28.43 -61.21
CA TYR A 656 -49.73 28.13 -62.49
C TYR A 656 -50.27 29.39 -63.17
N THR A 657 -50.87 30.34 -62.43
CA THR A 657 -51.30 31.63 -63.03
C THR A 657 -50.17 32.50 -63.55
N ARG A 658 -48.94 32.32 -63.05
CA ARG A 658 -47.79 33.16 -63.41
C ARG A 658 -46.99 32.62 -64.59
N ALA A 659 -46.85 31.30 -64.68
CA ALA A 659 -45.89 30.70 -65.61
C ALA A 659 -46.45 29.52 -66.42
N ALA A 660 -47.73 29.13 -66.25
CA ALA A 660 -48.33 27.93 -66.87
C ALA A 660 -47.42 26.68 -66.78
N ALA A 661 -46.64 26.59 -65.70
CA ALA A 661 -45.65 25.54 -65.48
C ALA A 661 -46.16 24.56 -64.42
N GLY A 662 -46.08 23.25 -64.71
CA GLY A 662 -46.48 22.19 -63.80
C GLY A 662 -47.43 21.17 -64.44
N ASN A 663 -47.77 20.13 -63.69
CA ASN A 663 -48.73 19.12 -64.13
C ASN A 663 -50.15 19.68 -64.05
N ALA A 664 -50.76 20.01 -65.19
CA ALA A 664 -52.10 20.59 -65.27
C ALA A 664 -53.16 19.76 -64.50
N ARG A 665 -52.98 18.44 -64.41
CA ARG A 665 -53.89 17.58 -63.65
C ARG A 665 -53.73 17.70 -62.14
N GLU A 666 -52.51 17.90 -61.65
CA GLU A 666 -52.27 18.19 -60.24
C GLU A 666 -52.87 19.55 -59.85
N VAL A 667 -52.74 20.55 -60.72
CA VAL A 667 -53.37 21.87 -60.56
C VAL A 667 -54.90 21.74 -60.50
N ALA A 668 -55.51 21.01 -61.44
CA ALA A 668 -56.95 20.80 -61.47
C ALA A 668 -57.47 20.06 -60.21
N ARG A 669 -56.74 19.04 -59.73
CA ARG A 669 -57.04 18.30 -58.49
C ARG A 669 -56.90 19.16 -57.23
N ALA A 670 -56.13 20.24 -57.27
CA ALA A 670 -55.90 21.12 -56.13
C ALA A 670 -57.04 22.12 -55.88
N ILE A 671 -57.90 22.40 -56.87
CA ILE A 671 -58.97 23.41 -56.78
C ILE A 671 -59.96 23.07 -55.65
N ARG A 672 -60.61 21.91 -55.71
CA ARG A 672 -61.64 21.52 -54.74
C ARG A 672 -61.13 21.50 -53.29
N PRO A 673 -59.99 20.86 -52.97
CA PRO A 673 -59.46 20.89 -51.60
C PRO A 673 -59.09 22.29 -51.11
N THR A 674 -58.72 23.22 -52.00
CA THR A 674 -58.43 24.62 -51.65
C THR A 674 -59.71 25.35 -51.23
N ILE A 675 -60.80 25.17 -51.99
CA ILE A 675 -62.12 25.72 -51.66
C ILE A 675 -62.65 25.14 -50.35
N GLU A 676 -62.57 23.81 -50.18
CA GLU A 676 -63.04 23.14 -48.96
C GLU A 676 -62.26 23.60 -47.72
N ALA A 677 -60.95 23.78 -47.84
CA ALA A 677 -60.13 24.30 -46.74
C ALA A 677 -60.47 25.75 -46.39
N TYR A 678 -60.70 26.61 -47.39
CA TYR A 678 -61.15 27.98 -47.16
C TYR A 678 -62.51 28.03 -46.46
N LEU A 679 -63.51 27.25 -46.92
CA LEU A 679 -64.84 27.21 -46.31
C LEU A 679 -64.84 26.68 -44.87
N ARG A 680 -63.91 25.77 -44.52
CA ARG A 680 -63.72 25.33 -43.13
C ARG A 680 -63.28 26.46 -42.20
N VAL A 681 -62.58 27.47 -42.73
CA VAL A 681 -62.13 28.64 -41.98
C VAL A 681 -63.17 29.77 -42.04
N ALA A 682 -63.75 30.02 -43.21
CA ALA A 682 -64.71 31.10 -43.42
C ALA A 682 -66.11 30.81 -42.86
N CYS A 683 -66.52 29.53 -42.83
CA CYS A 683 -67.85 29.09 -42.39
C CYS A 683 -67.78 27.90 -41.40
N PRO A 684 -67.02 27.99 -40.30
CA PRO A 684 -66.68 26.83 -39.46
C PRO A 684 -67.90 26.15 -38.81
N GLU A 685 -68.94 26.92 -38.46
CA GLU A 685 -70.18 26.38 -37.88
C GLU A 685 -71.05 25.64 -38.91
N HIS A 686 -70.91 25.99 -40.20
CA HIS A 686 -71.77 25.52 -41.28
C HIS A 686 -71.07 24.53 -42.22
N PHE A 687 -69.74 24.47 -42.20
CA PHE A 687 -68.91 23.56 -42.98
C PHE A 687 -67.82 22.87 -42.11
N PRO A 688 -68.21 22.09 -41.09
CA PRO A 688 -67.25 21.34 -40.28
C PRO A 688 -66.57 20.19 -41.08
N PRO A 689 -65.47 19.62 -40.56
CA PRO A 689 -64.82 18.46 -41.18
C PRO A 689 -65.81 17.31 -41.45
N GLY A 690 -65.83 16.80 -42.69
CA GLY A 690 -66.74 15.74 -43.12
C GLY A 690 -67.97 16.23 -43.91
N THR A 691 -68.23 17.55 -43.94
CA THR A 691 -69.29 18.13 -44.80
C THR A 691 -68.85 18.15 -46.27
N LEU A 692 -69.77 17.78 -47.17
CA LEU A 692 -69.57 17.82 -48.63
C LEU A 692 -70.06 19.16 -49.20
N LEU A 693 -69.41 19.64 -50.28
CA LEU A 693 -69.75 20.91 -50.94
C LEU A 693 -71.21 20.96 -51.44
N GLY A 694 -71.75 19.84 -51.95
CA GLY A 694 -73.14 19.77 -52.44
C GLY A 694 -74.18 20.07 -51.35
N PRO A 695 -74.22 19.31 -50.24
CA PRO A 695 -75.08 19.59 -49.10
C PRO A 695 -74.89 21.01 -48.53
N PHE A 696 -73.66 21.49 -48.42
CA PHE A 696 -73.39 22.84 -47.93
C PHE A 696 -74.01 23.93 -48.83
N ARG A 697 -73.87 23.78 -50.15
CA ARG A 697 -74.51 24.66 -51.12
C ARG A 697 -76.03 24.65 -50.99
N ASN A 698 -76.64 23.48 -50.84
CA ASN A 698 -78.09 23.38 -50.63
C ASN A 698 -78.55 24.15 -49.38
N VAL A 699 -77.76 24.11 -48.30
CA VAL A 699 -78.06 24.87 -47.08
C VAL A 699 -77.93 26.38 -47.31
N CYS A 700 -76.91 26.82 -48.07
CA CYS A 700 -76.78 28.22 -48.45
C CYS A 700 -77.99 28.69 -49.27
N GLU A 701 -78.40 27.89 -50.27
CA GLU A 701 -79.53 28.18 -51.16
C GLU A 701 -80.86 28.29 -50.41
N GLN A 702 -81.10 27.42 -49.42
CA GLN A 702 -82.31 27.47 -48.58
C GLN A 702 -82.39 28.70 -47.69
N ARG A 703 -81.27 29.36 -47.42
CA ARG A 703 -81.16 30.49 -46.48
C ARG A 703 -81.02 31.85 -47.15
N PHE A 704 -81.03 31.94 -48.47
CA PHE A 704 -80.93 33.20 -49.20
C PHE A 704 -82.01 34.20 -48.80
N GLY A 705 -81.59 35.45 -48.55
CA GLY A 705 -82.49 36.53 -48.15
C GLY A 705 -83.12 36.37 -46.75
N THR A 706 -82.63 35.41 -45.94
CA THR A 706 -83.02 35.23 -44.55
C THR A 706 -81.98 35.82 -43.60
N ALA A 707 -82.34 36.04 -42.33
CA ALA A 707 -81.39 36.49 -41.30
C ALA A 707 -80.28 35.46 -40.96
N GLN A 708 -80.36 34.25 -41.53
CA GLN A 708 -79.37 33.17 -41.36
C GLN A 708 -78.59 32.88 -42.64
N GLU A 709 -78.54 33.82 -43.59
CA GLU A 709 -77.74 33.72 -44.81
C GLU A 709 -76.26 33.44 -44.47
N ILE A 710 -75.67 32.43 -45.13
CA ILE A 710 -74.29 31.97 -44.88
C ILE A 710 -73.33 32.55 -45.92
N LEU A 711 -73.68 32.40 -47.20
CA LEU A 711 -73.00 33.00 -48.34
C LEU A 711 -74.05 33.80 -49.12
N ASP A 712 -73.66 34.96 -49.66
CA ASP A 712 -74.53 35.70 -50.58
C ASP A 712 -74.72 34.91 -51.88
N ARG A 713 -75.74 35.31 -52.65
CA ARG A 713 -76.12 34.61 -53.88
C ARG A 713 -74.99 34.56 -54.92
N ALA A 714 -74.22 35.65 -55.07
CA ALA A 714 -73.13 35.71 -56.04
C ALA A 714 -71.99 34.75 -55.67
N THR A 715 -71.64 34.69 -54.38
CA THR A 715 -70.59 33.81 -53.86
C THR A 715 -71.03 32.34 -53.91
N ALA A 716 -72.30 32.05 -53.63
CA ALA A 716 -72.84 30.70 -53.75
C ALA A 716 -72.93 30.21 -55.21
N ASP A 717 -73.23 31.10 -56.15
CA ASP A 717 -73.19 30.83 -57.60
C ASP A 717 -71.74 30.57 -58.05
N GLU A 718 -70.76 31.37 -57.63
CA GLU A 718 -69.34 31.12 -57.93
C GLU A 718 -68.87 29.77 -57.34
N LEU A 719 -69.27 29.46 -56.10
CA LEU A 719 -68.97 28.18 -55.48
C LEU A 719 -69.56 27.00 -56.27
N ARG A 720 -70.76 27.15 -56.84
CA ARG A 720 -71.37 26.12 -57.71
C ARG A 720 -70.48 25.88 -58.92
N ASP A 721 -70.12 26.93 -59.63
CA ASP A 721 -69.41 26.84 -60.90
C ASP A 721 -67.99 26.27 -60.70
N LEU A 722 -67.30 26.69 -59.63
CA LEU A 722 -66.02 26.12 -59.21
C LEU A 722 -66.14 24.63 -58.81
N THR A 723 -67.20 24.26 -58.08
CA THR A 723 -67.43 22.87 -57.65
C THR A 723 -67.73 21.96 -58.83
N GLU A 724 -68.51 22.43 -59.81
CA GLU A 724 -68.84 21.68 -61.01
C GLU A 724 -67.58 21.31 -61.81
N TYR A 725 -66.71 22.28 -62.06
CA TYR A 725 -65.44 22.03 -62.73
C TYR A 725 -64.54 21.08 -61.92
N ALA A 726 -64.35 21.36 -60.62
CA ALA A 726 -63.41 20.60 -59.80
C ALA A 726 -63.85 19.14 -59.58
N ASN A 727 -65.17 18.85 -59.61
CA ASN A 727 -65.70 17.50 -59.49
C ASN A 727 -65.32 16.58 -60.67
N ARG A 728 -64.98 17.15 -61.84
CA ARG A 728 -64.50 16.37 -62.99
C ARG A 728 -63.18 15.65 -62.70
N PHE A 729 -62.40 16.12 -61.72
CA PHE A 729 -61.06 15.60 -61.39
C PHE A 729 -60.99 14.89 -60.04
N HIS A 730 -62.14 14.56 -59.42
CA HIS A 730 -62.19 13.90 -58.12
C HIS A 730 -62.83 12.50 -58.22
N HIS A 731 -62.14 11.50 -57.67
CA HIS A 731 -62.52 10.08 -57.78
C HIS A 731 -63.93 9.75 -57.27
N ASP A 732 -64.36 10.39 -56.18
CA ASP A 732 -65.73 10.18 -55.64
C ASP A 732 -66.85 10.77 -56.51
N THR A 733 -66.53 11.68 -57.44
CA THR A 733 -67.55 12.38 -58.24
C THR A 733 -67.44 12.11 -59.74
N ASN A 734 -66.30 11.63 -60.24
CA ASN A 734 -66.12 11.20 -61.62
C ASN A 734 -65.33 9.89 -61.69
N ALA A 735 -65.94 8.81 -62.20
CA ALA A 735 -65.26 7.53 -62.38
C ALA A 735 -64.13 7.59 -63.43
N ALA A 736 -64.18 8.56 -64.37
CA ALA A 736 -63.17 8.80 -65.40
C ALA A 736 -62.19 9.94 -65.05
N TRP A 737 -62.11 10.34 -63.78
CA TRP A 737 -61.28 11.46 -63.31
C TRP A 737 -59.79 11.40 -63.72
N GLU A 738 -59.23 10.20 -63.97
CA GLU A 738 -57.85 10.03 -64.44
C GLU A 738 -57.67 10.29 -65.94
N THR A 739 -58.72 10.21 -66.74
CA THR A 739 -58.65 10.38 -68.20
C THR A 739 -59.35 11.65 -68.70
N GLU A 740 -60.01 12.39 -67.80
CA GLU A 740 -60.67 13.66 -68.07
C GLU A 740 -59.74 14.66 -68.80
N VAL A 741 -60.18 15.16 -69.95
CA VAL A 741 -59.37 16.08 -70.78
C VAL A 741 -59.29 17.44 -70.09
N ILE A 742 -58.08 18.00 -70.01
CA ILE A 742 -57.81 19.31 -69.42
C ILE A 742 -57.47 20.29 -70.53
N ASN A 743 -58.28 21.33 -70.67
CA ASN A 743 -57.96 22.49 -71.50
C ASN A 743 -57.21 23.53 -70.64
N ASP A 744 -56.05 23.98 -71.11
CA ASP A 744 -55.18 24.90 -70.36
C ASP A 744 -55.85 26.27 -70.09
N ALA A 745 -56.55 26.83 -71.07
CA ALA A 745 -57.24 28.11 -70.92
C ALA A 745 -58.44 28.02 -69.96
N GLU A 746 -59.20 26.92 -70.04
CA GLU A 746 -60.29 26.61 -69.11
C GLU A 746 -59.75 26.45 -67.68
N LEU A 747 -58.69 25.65 -67.50
CA LEU A 747 -58.05 25.44 -66.20
C LEU A 747 -57.52 26.76 -65.63
N LEU A 748 -56.82 27.57 -66.41
CA LEU A 748 -56.30 28.87 -65.97
C LEU A 748 -57.43 29.79 -65.47
N GLY A 749 -58.57 29.83 -66.17
CA GLY A 749 -59.76 30.57 -65.74
C GLY A 749 -60.28 30.11 -64.38
N PHE A 750 -60.53 28.80 -64.22
CA PHE A 750 -61.00 28.23 -62.95
C PHE A 750 -59.99 28.38 -61.80
N VAL A 751 -58.69 28.36 -62.09
CA VAL A 751 -57.64 28.64 -61.10
C VAL A 751 -57.68 30.09 -60.64
N GLN A 752 -57.83 31.05 -61.57
CA GLN A 752 -57.96 32.47 -61.23
C GLN A 752 -59.22 32.75 -60.40
N HIS A 753 -60.35 32.15 -60.78
CA HIS A 753 -61.61 32.22 -60.06
C HIS A 753 -61.48 31.63 -58.64
N THR A 754 -60.85 30.46 -58.51
CA THR A 754 -60.59 29.83 -57.21
C THR A 754 -59.74 30.73 -56.32
N LEU A 755 -58.66 31.30 -56.86
CA LEU A 755 -57.80 32.24 -56.13
C LEU A 755 -58.50 33.56 -55.81
N ALA A 756 -59.57 33.94 -56.52
CA ALA A 756 -60.39 35.09 -56.18
C ALA A 756 -61.41 34.74 -55.08
N PHE A 757 -62.01 33.56 -55.15
CA PHE A 757 -62.98 33.04 -54.17
C PHE A 757 -62.37 32.84 -52.78
N VAL A 758 -61.10 32.39 -52.70
CA VAL A 758 -60.40 32.16 -51.43
C VAL A 758 -59.56 33.35 -50.94
N ARG A 759 -59.80 34.55 -51.48
CA ARG A 759 -59.16 35.77 -50.96
C ARG A 759 -59.75 36.12 -49.59
N PRO A 760 -58.90 36.49 -48.62
CA PRO A 760 -59.36 36.92 -47.29
C PRO A 760 -60.15 38.22 -47.32
#